data_AF-Q5P802-F1
#
_entry.id   AF-Q5P802-F1
#
_cell.length_a   1.000
_cell.length_b   1.000
_cell.length_c   1.000
_cell.angle_alpha   90.00
_cell.angle_beta   90.00
_cell.angle_gamma   90.00
#
_symmetry.space_group_name_H-M   'P 1'
#
loop_
_entity.id
_entity.type
_entity.pdbx_description
1 polymer ?
#
loop_
_entity_poly.entity_id
_entity_poly.type
_entity_poly.pdbx_seq_one_letter_code
_entity_poly.pdbx_strand_id
1 'polypeptide(L)'
;MLIATDLDGTFLAGHPEARLRLYQLINAHPEIKLVFVTGRGLEVVLPLLSDPSIPTPDYIVCDVGATVVDGRTLQPVQPLQAGIDALWPGERVVAAAMASFVGIERQEVPQQRRCSYFCAPGTVGSDLRGIAAELGCDMLYSAERYLDILPRGVNKGSTLDALVRLLEIDRDAVLVAGDTLNDLSMYERGFVGVCVGESEAALLDATRERAHVLHARHPGCGGILEAIAHFGFLGPAGVEAELRETDTPGRSELVMVYHRLPYEEVFENGRITRAAPSSPNGIIPTLLSYFSDGRPGAWIAWSMHDPKKAIPFEVHTTVDRERYPHLVAARVPLTKDDIDIFYKRFSKEAFWPTLHTFWERAQFREDDWHVYLKVNRLFAERAAAEAAEGAVVWLHDYNLWMVPAVLRELRPDVKIAFFHHTYFPSADVFNVLPWRREIIGSLLQCDYIGFHIPRQAENFVDVARGVAPLTVLERRNCAPRYLTYGCAVGLDEVTTAIEVHGRRIGLGAHPVGLDVERVRKILDQPSTRKRMAELRADLVDTRVILSVERLDYTKGTLEKLLAFERLLDAHPELQGKVSLMAVCVPAAKEMTIYDALQTQIEQAVGRINGRFSRVSWTPVQFFFRALPFEEVVAWYAMADVMWITPLRDGLNLVAKEYVATQGMIEGRGVLVLSEFAGAAAELHGAVLTNPHDLADLAARLYQAIAMNDAEAEARLRELFAIVEHNDIHRWGRNFLEAVTTPVGEDSLAGTGC
;
A
#
# COMPACT_ATOMS: atom_id res chain seq x y z
N MET A 1 10.05 -1.18 -33.21
CA MET A 1 9.21 -0.01 -33.53
C MET A 1 9.42 1.03 -32.43
N LEU A 2 9.26 2.32 -32.72
CA LEU A 2 9.20 3.39 -31.72
C LEU A 2 7.86 4.13 -31.82
N ILE A 3 7.16 4.28 -30.70
CA ILE A 3 5.95 5.10 -30.57
C ILE A 3 6.35 6.40 -29.87
N ALA A 4 6.25 7.52 -30.56
CA ALA A 4 6.47 8.86 -30.01
C ALA A 4 5.14 9.60 -29.92
N THR A 5 4.68 9.90 -28.72
CA THR A 5 3.29 10.33 -28.51
C THR A 5 3.21 11.52 -27.59
N ASP A 6 2.33 12.48 -27.90
CA ASP A 6 1.87 13.43 -26.89
C ASP A 6 1.05 12.71 -25.81
N LEU A 7 0.88 13.35 -24.66
CA LEU A 7 0.17 12.82 -23.51
C LEU A 7 -1.29 13.26 -23.48
N ASP A 8 -1.52 14.57 -23.61
CA ASP A 8 -2.83 15.19 -23.49
C ASP A 8 -3.61 14.97 -24.77
N GLY A 9 -4.90 14.61 -24.67
CA GLY A 9 -5.73 14.30 -25.86
C GLY A 9 -5.29 13.07 -26.68
N THR A 10 -4.10 12.53 -26.39
CA THR A 10 -3.45 11.45 -27.14
C THR A 10 -3.20 10.21 -26.24
N PHE A 11 -2.04 10.08 -25.57
CA PHE A 11 -1.68 8.83 -24.85
C PHE A 11 -2.41 8.60 -23.53
N LEU A 12 -2.94 9.65 -22.89
CA LEU A 12 -3.74 9.53 -21.66
C LEU A 12 -5.26 9.56 -21.95
N ALA A 13 -5.64 9.83 -23.20
CA ALA A 13 -7.01 10.05 -23.62
C ALA A 13 -7.61 8.86 -24.39
N GLY A 14 -8.87 9.03 -24.79
CA GLY A 14 -9.67 7.99 -25.44
C GLY A 14 -10.43 7.11 -24.46
N HIS A 15 -11.13 6.10 -24.98
CA HIS A 15 -11.94 5.20 -24.17
C HIS A 15 -11.03 4.37 -23.22
N PRO A 16 -11.42 4.16 -21.95
CA PRO A 16 -10.60 3.41 -20.99
C PRO A 16 -10.15 2.03 -21.50
N GLU A 17 -11.02 1.34 -22.25
CA GLU A 17 -10.72 0.07 -22.87
C GLU A 17 -9.61 0.16 -23.94
N ALA A 18 -9.63 1.21 -24.77
CA ALA A 18 -8.61 1.40 -25.80
C ALA A 18 -7.25 1.76 -25.18
N ARG A 19 -7.25 2.55 -24.09
CA ARG A 19 -6.05 2.87 -23.32
C ARG A 19 -5.44 1.62 -22.72
N LEU A 20 -6.27 0.81 -22.06
CA LEU A 20 -5.86 -0.46 -21.49
C LEU A 20 -5.23 -1.39 -22.55
N ARG A 21 -5.90 -1.55 -23.70
CA ARG A 21 -5.40 -2.37 -24.81
C ARG A 21 -4.02 -1.90 -25.32
N LEU A 22 -3.86 -0.59 -25.51
CA LEU A 22 -2.56 -0.04 -25.93
C LEU A 22 -1.47 -0.28 -24.88
N TYR A 23 -1.79 -0.11 -23.61
CA TYR A 23 -0.82 -0.27 -22.53
C TYR A 23 -0.38 -1.73 -22.38
N GLN A 24 -1.34 -2.66 -22.46
CA GLN A 24 -1.07 -4.10 -22.48
C GLN A 24 -0.19 -4.49 -23.67
N LEU A 25 -0.47 -3.97 -24.86
CA LEU A 25 0.34 -4.20 -26.05
C LEU A 25 1.79 -3.75 -25.84
N ILE A 26 2.00 -2.52 -25.36
CA ILE A 26 3.36 -2.00 -25.11
C ILE A 26 4.08 -2.85 -24.05
N ASN A 27 3.40 -3.21 -22.96
CA ASN A 27 3.98 -4.02 -21.90
C ASN A 27 4.29 -5.47 -22.32
N ALA A 28 3.53 -6.03 -23.25
CA ALA A 28 3.75 -7.38 -23.78
C ALA A 28 4.93 -7.45 -24.76
N HIS A 29 5.30 -6.32 -25.38
CA HIS A 29 6.28 -6.22 -26.44
C HIS A 29 7.44 -5.28 -26.07
N PRO A 30 8.46 -5.76 -25.34
CA PRO A 30 9.59 -4.94 -24.90
C PRO A 30 10.45 -4.37 -26.05
N GLU A 31 10.25 -4.83 -27.28
CA GLU A 31 10.84 -4.27 -28.51
C GLU A 31 10.14 -3.00 -29.02
N ILE A 32 8.95 -2.68 -28.50
CA ILE A 32 8.28 -1.41 -28.75
C ILE A 32 8.91 -0.38 -27.82
N LYS A 33 9.64 0.57 -28.40
CA LYS A 33 10.15 1.71 -27.64
C LYS A 33 9.09 2.78 -27.50
N LEU A 34 8.87 3.27 -26.29
CA LEU A 34 7.89 4.33 -26.00
C LEU A 34 8.60 5.64 -25.66
N VAL A 35 8.21 6.72 -26.33
CA VAL A 35 8.70 8.07 -26.06
C VAL A 35 7.52 8.99 -25.79
N PHE A 36 7.48 9.58 -24.59
CA PHE A 36 6.56 10.67 -24.30
C PHE A 36 7.12 11.97 -24.87
N VAL A 37 6.38 12.63 -25.75
CA VAL A 37 6.78 13.89 -26.39
C VAL A 37 5.77 14.96 -26.06
N THR A 38 5.98 15.66 -24.94
CA THR A 38 4.96 16.49 -24.30
C THR A 38 5.37 17.96 -24.14
N GLY A 39 4.36 18.83 -24.13
CA GLY A 39 4.53 20.22 -23.69
C GLY A 39 4.64 20.36 -22.17
N ARG A 40 4.39 19.31 -21.39
CA ARG A 40 4.52 19.34 -19.92
C ARG A 40 5.99 19.48 -19.50
N GLY A 41 6.23 20.16 -18.37
CA GLY A 41 7.54 20.12 -17.72
C GLY A 41 7.78 18.77 -17.06
N LEU A 42 9.05 18.38 -16.90
CA LEU A 42 9.40 17.04 -16.39
C LEU A 42 8.73 16.71 -15.04
N GLU A 43 8.68 17.67 -14.12
CA GLU A 43 8.05 17.50 -12.80
C GLU A 43 6.56 17.14 -12.89
N VAL A 44 5.86 17.61 -13.92
CA VAL A 44 4.44 17.31 -14.17
C VAL A 44 4.25 15.92 -14.79
N VAL A 45 5.31 15.36 -15.38
CA VAL A 45 5.31 13.99 -15.94
C VAL A 45 5.64 12.95 -14.87
N LEU A 46 6.47 13.27 -13.86
CA LEU A 46 6.87 12.34 -12.80
C LEU A 46 5.73 11.56 -12.13
N PRO A 47 4.55 12.14 -11.85
CA PRO A 47 3.44 11.41 -11.25
C PRO A 47 2.94 10.28 -12.14
N LEU A 48 2.90 10.49 -13.46
CA LEU A 48 2.49 9.47 -14.44
C LEU A 48 3.45 8.27 -14.43
N LEU A 49 4.74 8.54 -14.28
CA LEU A 49 5.77 7.48 -14.17
C LEU A 49 5.66 6.69 -12.86
N SER A 50 4.96 7.24 -11.87
CA SER A 50 4.71 6.55 -10.61
C SER A 50 3.44 5.70 -10.66
N ASP A 51 2.59 5.85 -11.68
CA ASP A 51 1.43 4.98 -11.89
C ASP A 51 1.89 3.69 -12.60
N PRO A 52 1.90 2.54 -11.91
CA PRO A 52 2.37 1.27 -12.49
C PRO A 52 1.45 0.74 -13.60
N SER A 53 0.25 1.29 -13.79
CA SER A 53 -0.64 0.93 -14.90
C SER A 53 -0.26 1.60 -16.22
N ILE A 54 0.53 2.69 -16.17
CA ILE A 54 1.01 3.39 -17.36
C ILE A 54 2.34 2.75 -17.79
N PRO A 55 2.49 2.32 -19.06
CA PRO A 55 3.76 1.79 -19.55
C PRO A 55 4.88 2.79 -19.33
N THR A 56 5.99 2.32 -18.76
CA THR A 56 7.16 3.16 -18.53
C THR A 56 7.79 3.53 -19.88
N PRO A 57 7.91 4.81 -20.23
CA PRO A 57 8.59 5.23 -21.45
C PRO A 57 10.09 4.92 -21.39
N ASP A 58 10.70 4.63 -22.52
CA ASP A 58 12.16 4.54 -22.65
C ASP A 58 12.81 5.93 -22.56
N TYR A 59 12.16 6.93 -23.15
CA TYR A 59 12.63 8.32 -23.16
C TYR A 59 11.48 9.29 -22.99
N ILE A 60 11.79 10.47 -22.45
CA ILE A 60 10.81 11.52 -22.23
C ILE A 60 11.37 12.82 -22.79
N VAL A 61 10.66 13.40 -23.74
CA VAL A 61 10.88 14.72 -24.31
C VAL A 61 9.85 15.67 -23.69
N CYS A 62 10.30 16.52 -22.77
CA CYS A 62 9.49 17.49 -22.03
C CYS A 62 9.76 18.92 -22.47
N ASP A 63 9.04 19.87 -21.87
CA ASP A 63 9.25 21.31 -22.06
C ASP A 63 9.22 21.70 -23.55
N VAL A 64 8.29 21.10 -24.31
CA VAL A 64 8.13 21.31 -25.76
C VAL A 64 9.38 20.91 -26.56
N GLY A 65 10.21 20.01 -26.04
CA GLY A 65 11.44 19.56 -26.70
C GLY A 65 12.73 20.05 -26.05
N ALA A 66 12.66 20.91 -25.03
CA ALA A 66 13.85 21.49 -24.40
C ALA A 66 14.51 20.60 -23.34
N THR A 67 13.83 19.54 -22.91
CA THR A 67 14.35 18.58 -21.94
C THR A 67 14.19 17.17 -22.48
N VAL A 68 15.27 16.37 -22.48
CA VAL A 68 15.28 14.97 -22.89
C VAL A 68 15.95 14.12 -21.82
N VAL A 69 15.19 13.20 -21.25
CA VAL A 69 15.67 12.29 -20.22
C VAL A 69 15.36 10.84 -20.56
N ASP A 70 16.18 9.94 -20.02
CA ASP A 70 15.87 8.51 -19.96
C ASP A 70 14.65 8.30 -19.05
N GLY A 71 13.67 7.54 -19.49
CA GLY A 71 12.38 7.43 -18.80
C GLY A 71 12.44 6.63 -17.50
N ARG A 72 13.48 5.82 -17.28
CA ARG A 72 13.66 5.02 -16.06
C ARG A 72 14.54 5.74 -15.04
N THR A 73 15.69 6.24 -15.50
CA THR A 73 16.70 6.85 -14.63
C THR A 73 16.51 8.35 -14.45
N LEU A 74 15.71 8.98 -15.32
CA LEU A 74 15.52 10.44 -15.41
C LEU A 74 16.81 11.20 -15.66
N GLN A 75 17.88 10.51 -16.07
CA GLN A 75 19.13 11.15 -16.43
C GLN A 75 19.02 11.83 -17.79
N PRO A 76 19.61 13.03 -17.96
CA PRO A 76 19.70 13.68 -19.26
C PRO A 76 20.30 12.78 -20.34
N VAL A 77 19.66 12.71 -21.51
CA VAL A 77 20.19 11.94 -22.64
C VAL A 77 21.31 12.73 -23.31
N GLN A 78 22.55 12.26 -23.19
CA GLN A 78 23.73 12.90 -23.76
C GLN A 78 24.16 12.27 -25.10
N PRO A 79 24.76 13.04 -26.03
CA PRO A 79 25.09 14.48 -25.96
C PRO A 79 23.91 15.41 -26.31
N LEU A 80 22.72 14.86 -26.56
CA LEU A 80 21.55 15.62 -27.02
C LEU A 80 21.17 16.75 -26.08
N GLN A 81 21.05 16.48 -24.77
CA GLN A 81 20.70 17.50 -23.79
C GLN A 81 21.76 18.61 -23.70
N ALA A 82 23.06 18.26 -23.72
CA ALA A 82 24.13 19.27 -23.71
C ALA A 82 24.06 20.21 -24.94
N GLY A 83 23.65 19.69 -26.10
CA GLY A 83 23.40 20.50 -27.28
C GLY A 83 22.29 21.53 -27.09
N ILE A 84 21.20 21.14 -26.42
CA ILE A 84 20.10 22.04 -26.07
C ILE A 84 20.54 23.08 -25.02
N ASP A 85 21.27 22.65 -24.00
CA ASP A 85 21.76 23.51 -22.91
C ASP A 85 22.67 24.62 -23.44
N ALA A 86 23.50 24.33 -24.45
CA ALA A 86 24.38 25.30 -25.09
C ALA A 86 23.62 26.42 -25.84
N LEU A 87 22.36 26.19 -26.20
CA LEU A 87 21.52 27.14 -26.93
C LEU A 87 20.62 27.98 -26.00
N TRP A 88 20.51 27.63 -24.72
CA TRP A 88 19.61 28.31 -23.80
C TRP A 88 20.31 29.48 -23.08
N PRO A 89 19.86 30.74 -23.24
CA PRO A 89 20.48 31.90 -22.60
C PRO A 89 20.25 31.99 -21.08
N GLY A 90 19.37 31.13 -20.54
CA GLY A 90 19.02 31.10 -19.13
C GLY A 90 17.68 31.77 -18.83
N GLU A 91 16.91 31.16 -17.93
CA GLU A 91 15.54 31.56 -17.58
C GLU A 91 15.46 33.00 -17.08
N ARG A 92 16.41 33.43 -16.22
CA ARG A 92 16.43 34.79 -15.68
C ARG A 92 16.64 35.86 -16.75
N VAL A 93 17.45 35.55 -17.77
CA VAL A 93 17.73 36.47 -18.88
C VAL A 93 16.47 36.66 -19.72
N VAL A 94 15.82 35.55 -20.08
CA VAL A 94 14.57 35.57 -20.83
C VAL A 94 13.47 36.28 -20.03
N ALA A 95 13.26 35.91 -18.76
CA ALA A 95 12.25 36.52 -17.91
C ALA A 95 12.46 38.03 -17.74
N ALA A 96 13.70 38.49 -17.55
CA ALA A 96 14.01 39.92 -17.44
C ALA A 96 13.72 40.69 -18.74
N ALA A 97 14.05 40.12 -19.90
CA ALA A 97 13.76 40.73 -21.20
C ALA A 97 12.24 40.80 -21.45
N MET A 98 11.51 39.75 -21.09
CA MET A 98 10.06 39.65 -21.30
C MET A 98 9.25 40.50 -20.31
N ALA A 99 9.77 40.76 -19.10
CA ALA A 99 9.07 41.51 -18.05
C ALA A 99 8.66 42.95 -18.46
N SER A 100 9.30 43.52 -19.48
CA SER A 100 9.00 44.86 -19.98
C SER A 100 7.76 44.95 -20.88
N PHE A 101 7.23 43.81 -21.34
CA PHE A 101 6.07 43.78 -22.23
C PHE A 101 4.75 43.77 -21.47
N VAL A 102 3.86 44.67 -21.85
CA VAL A 102 2.50 44.75 -21.33
C VAL A 102 1.63 43.72 -22.04
N GLY A 103 0.78 43.01 -21.30
CA GLY A 103 -0.17 42.04 -21.86
C GLY A 103 0.33 40.59 -21.90
N ILE A 104 1.52 40.33 -21.34
CA ILE A 104 2.01 38.98 -21.08
C ILE A 104 2.20 38.77 -19.57
N GLU A 105 1.77 37.62 -19.06
CA GLU A 105 1.86 37.23 -17.66
C GLU A 105 2.61 35.90 -17.56
N ARG A 106 3.65 35.84 -16.74
CA ARG A 106 4.46 34.63 -16.61
C ARG A 106 3.69 33.52 -15.92
N GLN A 107 3.79 32.30 -16.44
CA GLN A 107 3.22 31.12 -15.80
C GLN A 107 4.14 30.63 -14.67
N GLU A 108 3.63 30.58 -13.45
CA GLU A 108 4.33 30.03 -12.28
C GLU A 108 4.14 28.51 -12.21
N VAL A 109 4.72 27.82 -13.19
CA VAL A 109 4.72 26.36 -13.30
C VAL A 109 6.15 25.83 -13.43
N PRO A 110 6.44 24.60 -12.93
CA PRO A 110 7.71 23.94 -13.17
C PRO A 110 8.02 23.82 -14.66
N GLN A 111 9.16 24.34 -15.09
CA GLN A 111 9.61 24.34 -16.47
C GLN A 111 11.13 24.39 -16.53
N GLN A 112 11.73 23.77 -17.53
CA GLN A 112 13.19 23.78 -17.73
C GLN A 112 13.52 24.19 -19.16
N ARG A 113 14.48 25.13 -19.31
CA ARG A 113 14.91 25.68 -20.61
C ARG A 113 13.75 26.23 -21.46
N ARG A 114 12.72 26.72 -20.77
CA ARG A 114 11.52 27.32 -21.35
C ARG A 114 11.06 28.46 -20.45
N CYS A 115 10.46 29.49 -21.04
CA CYS A 115 9.67 30.46 -20.31
C CYS A 115 8.28 30.58 -20.93
N SER A 116 7.26 30.15 -20.19
CA SER A 116 5.86 30.17 -20.59
C SER A 116 5.12 31.39 -20.03
N TYR A 117 4.27 31.99 -20.85
CA TYR A 117 3.47 33.17 -20.53
C TYR A 117 2.02 32.99 -21.01
N PHE A 118 1.07 33.57 -20.29
CA PHE A 118 -0.26 33.88 -20.79
C PHE A 118 -0.21 35.21 -21.55
N CYS A 119 -0.80 35.27 -22.73
CA CYS A 119 -0.87 36.47 -23.57
C CYS A 119 -2.33 36.82 -23.86
N ALA A 120 -2.67 38.10 -23.83
CA ALA A 120 -3.97 38.55 -24.35
C ALA A 120 -4.01 38.42 -25.89
N PRO A 121 -5.16 38.11 -26.50
CA PRO A 121 -5.28 38.02 -27.96
C PRO A 121 -4.78 39.29 -28.66
N GLY A 122 -3.96 39.12 -29.71
CA GLY A 122 -3.38 40.24 -30.48
C GLY A 122 -2.16 40.92 -29.85
N THR A 123 -1.69 40.47 -28.67
CA THR A 123 -0.47 41.01 -28.01
C THR A 123 0.82 40.60 -28.71
N VAL A 124 0.82 39.49 -29.45
CA VAL A 124 2.00 38.96 -30.13
C VAL A 124 2.32 39.76 -31.40
N GLY A 125 3.16 40.80 -31.24
CA GLY A 125 3.66 41.66 -32.32
C GLY A 125 5.06 41.32 -32.83
N SER A 126 5.58 42.13 -33.76
CA SER A 126 6.96 42.01 -34.29
C SER A 126 8.03 42.18 -33.23
N ASP A 127 7.78 43.01 -32.22
CA ASP A 127 8.79 43.44 -31.24
C ASP A 127 9.13 42.30 -30.26
N LEU A 128 8.12 41.54 -29.83
CA LEU A 128 8.29 40.32 -29.03
C LEU A 128 9.09 39.25 -29.79
N ARG A 129 8.80 39.06 -31.08
CA ARG A 129 9.58 38.15 -31.94
C ARG A 129 11.02 38.62 -32.12
N GLY A 130 11.23 39.93 -32.24
CA GLY A 130 12.55 40.55 -32.33
C GLY A 130 13.40 40.27 -31.10
N ILE A 131 12.85 40.52 -29.90
CA ILE A 131 13.59 40.27 -28.64
C ILE A 131 13.88 38.79 -28.44
N ALA A 132 12.94 37.89 -28.74
CA ALA A 132 13.21 36.45 -28.69
C ALA A 132 14.38 36.06 -29.62
N ALA A 133 14.39 36.59 -30.85
CA ALA A 133 15.46 36.33 -31.81
C ALA A 133 16.82 36.91 -31.38
N GLU A 134 16.85 38.10 -30.76
CA GLU A 134 18.07 38.70 -30.20
C GLU A 134 18.67 37.86 -29.06
N LEU A 135 17.81 37.22 -28.26
CA LEU A 135 18.23 36.28 -27.22
C LEU A 135 18.67 34.91 -27.75
N GLY A 136 18.58 34.68 -29.07
CA GLY A 136 18.84 33.37 -29.66
C GLY A 136 17.78 32.34 -29.28
N CYS A 137 16.54 32.78 -29.13
CA CYS A 137 15.38 31.94 -28.80
C CYS A 137 14.37 31.90 -29.94
N ASP A 138 13.64 30.79 -30.02
CA ASP A 138 12.41 30.71 -30.80
C ASP A 138 11.21 31.03 -29.91
N MET A 139 10.13 31.47 -30.56
CA MET A 139 8.90 31.87 -29.91
C MET A 139 7.75 31.04 -30.47
N LEU A 140 7.11 30.23 -29.63
CA LEU A 140 5.94 29.45 -29.96
C LEU A 140 4.70 30.13 -29.39
N TYR A 141 3.68 30.34 -30.21
CA TYR A 141 2.40 30.90 -29.78
C TYR A 141 1.27 29.94 -30.17
N SER A 142 0.48 29.51 -29.18
CA SER A 142 -0.55 28.48 -29.37
C SER A 142 -1.87 28.86 -28.70
N ALA A 143 -2.97 28.33 -29.24
CA ALA A 143 -4.35 28.52 -28.79
C ALA A 143 -4.75 29.99 -28.51
N GLU A 144 -4.16 30.93 -29.27
CA GLU A 144 -4.35 32.37 -29.12
C GLU A 144 -4.13 32.93 -27.68
N ARG A 145 -3.36 32.21 -26.86
CA ARG A 145 -3.22 32.51 -25.43
C ARG A 145 -1.86 32.15 -24.84
N TYR A 146 -1.25 31.05 -25.27
CA TYR A 146 -0.03 30.54 -24.66
C TYR A 146 1.19 30.96 -25.48
N LEU A 147 2.19 31.51 -24.81
CA LEU A 147 3.45 31.92 -25.42
C LEU A 147 4.60 31.22 -24.72
N ASP A 148 5.40 30.47 -25.47
CA ASP A 148 6.61 29.81 -24.98
C ASP A 148 7.85 30.38 -25.67
N ILE A 149 8.84 30.76 -24.87
CA ILE A 149 10.19 31.09 -25.34
C ILE A 149 11.09 29.88 -25.14
N LEU A 150 11.69 29.41 -26.22
CA LEU A 150 12.45 28.15 -26.31
C LEU A 150 13.84 28.39 -26.88
N PRO A 151 14.83 27.50 -26.65
CA PRO A 151 16.12 27.58 -27.31
C PRO A 151 15.93 27.52 -28.84
N ARG A 152 16.73 28.27 -29.60
CA ARG A 152 16.57 28.34 -31.05
C ARG A 152 16.70 26.98 -31.72
N GLY A 153 15.75 26.66 -32.60
CA GLY A 153 15.70 25.40 -33.34
C GLY A 153 15.25 24.19 -32.51
N VAL A 154 14.79 24.38 -31.28
CA VAL A 154 14.35 23.32 -30.37
C VAL A 154 12.83 23.29 -30.29
N ASN A 155 12.25 22.16 -30.68
CA ASN A 155 10.84 21.81 -30.54
C ASN A 155 10.66 20.29 -30.42
N LYS A 156 9.42 19.83 -30.18
CA LYS A 156 9.06 18.41 -30.09
C LYS A 156 9.66 17.59 -31.24
N GLY A 157 9.44 18.04 -32.49
CA GLY A 157 9.90 17.34 -33.68
C GLY A 157 11.42 17.33 -33.88
N SER A 158 12.11 18.47 -33.73
CA SER A 158 13.58 18.53 -33.90
C SER A 158 14.29 17.66 -32.88
N THR A 159 13.81 17.68 -31.63
CA THR A 159 14.39 16.92 -30.54
C THR A 159 14.12 15.43 -30.69
N LEU A 160 12.91 15.04 -31.09
CA LEU A 160 12.60 13.66 -31.42
C LEU A 160 13.45 13.15 -32.59
N ASP A 161 13.64 13.94 -33.65
CA ASP A 161 14.49 13.56 -34.79
C ASP A 161 15.95 13.34 -34.39
N ALA A 162 16.48 14.21 -33.53
CA ALA A 162 17.83 14.05 -32.99
C ALA A 162 17.95 12.82 -32.09
N LEU A 163 16.92 12.53 -31.28
CA LEU A 163 16.86 11.32 -30.45
C LEU A 163 16.80 10.05 -31.32
N VAL A 164 15.94 10.00 -32.32
CA VAL A 164 15.82 8.85 -33.25
C VAL A 164 17.15 8.56 -33.95
N ARG A 165 17.87 9.61 -34.39
CA ARG A 165 19.22 9.46 -34.97
C ARG A 165 20.24 8.94 -33.96
N LEU A 166 20.20 9.45 -32.72
CA LEU A 166 21.09 9.01 -31.65
C LEU A 166 20.86 7.52 -31.30
N LEU A 167 19.62 7.06 -31.38
CA LEU A 167 19.23 5.68 -31.13
C LEU A 167 19.40 4.75 -32.34
N GLU A 168 19.81 5.30 -33.49
CA GLU A 168 19.97 4.57 -34.75
C GLU A 168 18.70 3.80 -35.18
N ILE A 169 17.53 4.39 -34.93
CA ILE A 169 16.23 3.81 -35.29
C ILE A 169 15.83 4.24 -36.69
N ASP A 170 15.36 3.28 -37.50
CA ASP A 170 14.82 3.56 -38.84
C ASP A 170 13.59 4.47 -38.74
N ARG A 171 13.51 5.49 -39.60
CA ARG A 171 12.43 6.48 -39.62
C ARG A 171 11.08 5.85 -39.93
N ASP A 172 11.06 4.84 -40.79
CA ASP A 172 9.82 4.12 -41.15
C ASP A 172 9.33 3.24 -39.99
N ALA A 173 10.17 3.00 -38.99
CA ALA A 173 9.84 2.28 -37.76
C ALA A 173 9.33 3.20 -36.64
N VAL A 174 9.22 4.52 -36.88
CA VAL A 174 8.75 5.53 -35.91
C VAL A 174 7.32 5.95 -36.23
N LEU A 175 6.42 5.73 -35.26
CA LEU A 175 5.04 6.23 -35.29
C LEU A 175 4.92 7.46 -34.37
N VAL A 176 4.59 8.62 -34.93
CA VAL A 176 4.27 9.84 -34.16
C VAL A 176 2.76 9.97 -33.95
N ALA A 177 2.34 10.33 -32.75
CA ALA A 177 0.93 10.54 -32.40
C ALA A 177 0.72 11.87 -31.67
N GLY A 178 -0.36 12.56 -32.03
CA GLY A 178 -0.74 13.85 -31.48
C GLY A 178 -2.16 14.25 -31.94
N ASP A 179 -2.70 15.27 -31.29
CA ASP A 179 -4.06 15.76 -31.49
C ASP A 179 -4.14 17.27 -31.73
N THR A 180 -3.09 18.03 -31.41
CA THR A 180 -3.10 19.50 -31.50
C THR A 180 -2.09 20.06 -32.50
N LEU A 181 -2.26 21.32 -32.90
CA LEU A 181 -1.30 21.99 -33.79
C LEU A 181 0.13 22.06 -33.20
N ASN A 182 0.27 21.99 -31.87
CA ASN A 182 1.59 21.95 -31.20
C ASN A 182 2.40 20.70 -31.58
N ASP A 183 1.74 19.65 -32.05
CA ASP A 183 2.35 18.37 -32.44
C ASP A 183 2.83 18.37 -33.89
N LEU A 184 2.42 19.36 -34.70
CA LEU A 184 2.74 19.48 -36.13
C LEU A 184 4.24 19.30 -36.42
N SER A 185 5.09 19.84 -35.55
CA SER A 185 6.55 19.75 -35.70
C SER A 185 7.08 18.31 -35.78
N MET A 186 6.39 17.33 -35.16
CA MET A 186 6.75 15.91 -35.27
C MET A 186 6.45 15.37 -36.68
N TYR A 187 5.28 15.68 -37.23
CA TYR A 187 4.85 15.25 -38.57
C TYR A 187 5.70 15.89 -39.68
N GLU A 188 6.25 17.08 -39.44
CA GLU A 188 7.14 17.79 -40.37
C GLU A 188 8.46 17.07 -40.64
N ARG A 189 8.87 16.13 -39.78
CA ARG A 189 10.12 15.38 -39.90
C ARG A 189 10.05 14.17 -40.83
N GLY A 190 8.87 13.86 -41.36
CA GLY A 190 8.67 12.76 -42.32
C GLY A 190 8.58 11.38 -41.66
N PHE A 191 8.20 11.31 -40.38
CA PHE A 191 7.83 10.05 -39.73
C PHE A 191 6.45 9.56 -40.19
N VAL A 192 6.19 8.27 -39.98
CA VAL A 192 4.81 7.76 -40.03
C VAL A 192 4.04 8.38 -38.88
N GLY A 193 2.84 8.90 -39.14
CA GLY A 193 2.09 9.68 -38.16
C GLY A 193 0.63 9.28 -38.04
N VAL A 194 0.02 9.58 -36.90
CA VAL A 194 -1.42 9.55 -36.71
C VAL A 194 -1.90 10.83 -36.02
N CYS A 195 -2.85 11.52 -36.64
CA CYS A 195 -3.71 12.46 -35.95
C CYS A 195 -4.86 11.65 -35.35
N VAL A 196 -4.92 11.57 -34.02
CA VAL A 196 -5.94 10.74 -33.34
C VAL A 196 -7.33 11.34 -33.53
N GLY A 197 -8.39 10.55 -33.36
CA GLY A 197 -9.76 11.07 -33.46
C GLY A 197 -9.99 12.27 -32.54
N GLU A 198 -10.84 13.20 -32.98
CA GLU A 198 -11.10 14.48 -32.29
C GLU A 198 -9.92 15.48 -32.27
N SER A 199 -8.89 15.26 -33.11
CA SER A 199 -7.81 16.23 -33.33
C SER A 199 -8.31 17.61 -33.77
N GLU A 200 -7.56 18.66 -33.42
CA GLU A 200 -7.81 20.03 -33.85
C GLU A 200 -7.87 20.16 -35.38
N ALA A 201 -8.85 20.92 -35.88
CA ALA A 201 -9.03 21.15 -37.32
C ALA A 201 -7.77 21.72 -37.99
N ALA A 202 -7.04 22.60 -37.29
CA ALA A 202 -5.79 23.18 -37.80
C ALA A 202 -4.70 22.12 -38.03
N LEU A 203 -4.58 21.12 -37.15
CA LEU A 203 -3.63 20.01 -37.35
C LEU A 203 -4.06 19.12 -38.51
N LEU A 204 -5.35 18.79 -38.60
CA LEU A 204 -5.90 17.98 -39.70
C LEU A 204 -5.68 18.64 -41.05
N ASP A 205 -5.92 19.94 -41.15
CA ASP A 205 -5.69 20.73 -42.36
C ASP A 205 -4.21 20.76 -42.74
N ALA A 206 -3.30 20.96 -41.76
CA ALA A 206 -1.86 21.00 -41.98
C ALA A 206 -1.24 19.63 -42.37
N THR A 207 -1.93 18.53 -42.08
CA THR A 207 -1.46 17.16 -42.34
C THR A 207 -2.21 16.43 -43.46
N ARG A 208 -3.29 17.02 -43.99
CA ARG A 208 -4.18 16.41 -45.01
C ARG A 208 -3.48 15.85 -46.24
N GLU A 209 -2.44 16.53 -46.72
CA GLU A 209 -1.71 16.13 -47.94
C GLU A 209 -0.49 15.24 -47.66
N ARG A 210 -0.27 14.82 -46.41
CA ARG A 210 0.87 13.98 -46.02
C ARG A 210 0.52 12.50 -46.14
N ALA A 211 1.05 11.84 -47.16
CA ALA A 211 0.76 10.45 -47.48
C ALA A 211 1.07 9.43 -46.36
N HIS A 212 1.97 9.76 -45.42
CA HIS A 212 2.36 8.91 -44.29
C HIS A 212 1.64 9.25 -42.98
N VAL A 213 0.57 10.06 -43.04
CA VAL A 213 -0.22 10.45 -41.85
C VAL A 213 -1.63 9.89 -41.95
N LEU A 214 -2.01 9.11 -40.95
CA LEU A 214 -3.38 8.62 -40.80
C LEU A 214 -4.21 9.63 -39.99
N HIS A 215 -5.42 9.94 -40.46
CA HIS A 215 -6.43 10.60 -39.66
C HIS A 215 -7.35 9.53 -39.07
N ALA A 216 -7.15 9.18 -37.80
CA ALA A 216 -7.85 8.09 -37.15
C ALA A 216 -9.30 8.46 -36.81
N ARG A 217 -10.16 7.44 -36.71
CA ARG A 217 -11.56 7.62 -36.29
C ARG A 217 -11.67 7.66 -34.78
N HIS A 218 -10.82 6.88 -34.09
CA HIS A 218 -10.88 6.75 -32.64
C HIS A 218 -9.99 7.77 -31.94
N PRO A 219 -10.46 8.40 -30.85
CA PRO A 219 -9.66 9.36 -30.09
C PRO A 219 -8.56 8.68 -29.26
N GLY A 220 -7.54 9.45 -28.91
CA GLY A 220 -6.46 9.05 -28.01
C GLY A 220 -5.79 7.72 -28.36
N CYS A 221 -5.63 6.84 -27.36
CA CYS A 221 -5.02 5.51 -27.54
C CYS A 221 -5.71 4.65 -28.60
N GLY A 222 -7.02 4.83 -28.82
CA GLY A 222 -7.74 4.10 -29.87
C GLY A 222 -7.24 4.46 -31.27
N GLY A 223 -6.89 5.72 -31.50
CA GLY A 223 -6.31 6.17 -32.76
C GLY A 223 -4.90 5.64 -32.98
N ILE A 224 -4.10 5.54 -31.90
CA ILE A 224 -2.77 4.92 -31.96
C ILE A 224 -2.88 3.44 -32.35
N LEU A 225 -3.80 2.69 -31.75
CA LEU A 225 -4.06 1.29 -32.11
C LEU A 225 -4.52 1.14 -33.58
N GLU A 226 -5.40 2.03 -34.05
CA GLU A 226 -5.83 2.07 -35.46
C GLU A 226 -4.65 2.29 -36.40
N ALA A 227 -3.71 3.17 -36.04
CA ALA A 227 -2.49 3.42 -36.82
C ALA A 227 -1.53 2.24 -36.82
N ILE A 228 -1.32 1.59 -35.67
CA ILE A 228 -0.48 0.38 -35.56
C ILE A 228 -0.98 -0.70 -36.52
N ALA A 229 -2.30 -0.92 -36.56
CA ALA A 229 -2.93 -1.86 -37.47
C ALA A 229 -2.84 -1.41 -38.94
N HIS A 230 -3.12 -0.14 -39.23
CA HIS A 230 -3.13 0.42 -40.59
C HIS A 230 -1.76 0.32 -41.28
N PHE A 231 -0.69 0.68 -40.57
CA PHE A 231 0.67 0.65 -41.11
C PHE A 231 1.36 -0.72 -40.96
N GLY A 232 0.68 -1.70 -40.37
CA GLY A 232 1.16 -3.09 -40.31
C GLY A 232 2.36 -3.32 -39.39
N PHE A 233 2.52 -2.50 -38.34
CA PHE A 233 3.69 -2.55 -37.45
C PHE A 233 3.84 -3.90 -36.70
N LEU A 234 2.76 -4.66 -36.51
CA LEU A 234 2.76 -5.96 -35.81
C LEU A 234 2.66 -7.18 -36.76
N GLY A 235 2.77 -6.98 -38.07
CA GLY A 235 2.65 -8.07 -39.05
C GLY A 235 1.24 -8.70 -39.11
N PRO A 236 1.10 -9.91 -39.67
CA PRO A 236 -0.20 -10.51 -40.04
C PRO A 236 -1.06 -10.99 -38.86
N ALA A 237 -0.51 -11.13 -37.66
CA ALA A 237 -1.27 -11.46 -36.46
C ALA A 237 -2.16 -10.29 -36.01
N GLY A 238 -1.72 -9.05 -36.24
CA GLY A 238 -2.47 -7.83 -35.92
C GLY A 238 -2.64 -7.58 -34.42
N VAL A 239 -3.21 -6.41 -34.09
CA VAL A 239 -3.45 -5.99 -32.69
C VAL A 239 -4.39 -6.96 -31.97
N GLU A 240 -5.39 -7.52 -32.67
CA GLU A 240 -6.42 -8.37 -32.05
C GLU A 240 -5.91 -9.75 -31.61
N ALA A 241 -4.85 -10.31 -32.20
CA ALA A 241 -4.30 -11.60 -31.79
C ALA A 241 -3.39 -11.51 -30.56
N GLU A 242 -2.85 -10.32 -30.27
CA GLU A 242 -1.89 -10.08 -29.17
C GLU A 242 -2.58 -9.55 -27.90
N LEU A 243 -3.84 -9.14 -28.01
CA LEU A 243 -4.66 -8.72 -26.87
C LEU A 243 -5.23 -9.96 -26.16
N ARG A 244 -4.98 -10.08 -24.84
CA ARG A 244 -5.63 -11.10 -24.01
C ARG A 244 -7.15 -10.90 -24.11
N GLU A 245 -7.91 -11.94 -24.45
CA GLU A 245 -9.35 -11.94 -24.24
C GLU A 245 -9.58 -11.56 -22.77
N THR A 246 -10.39 -10.52 -22.52
CA THR A 246 -10.87 -10.23 -21.16
C THR A 246 -11.45 -11.53 -20.62
N ASP A 247 -10.77 -12.11 -19.61
CA ASP A 247 -11.16 -13.38 -19.02
C ASP A 247 -12.67 -13.35 -18.75
N THR A 248 -13.37 -14.43 -19.11
CA THR A 248 -14.78 -14.56 -18.75
C THR A 248 -14.89 -14.34 -17.25
N PRO A 249 -15.67 -13.34 -16.78
CA PRO A 249 -15.74 -13.04 -15.35
C PRO A 249 -16.06 -14.28 -14.53
N GLY A 250 -15.44 -14.37 -13.36
CA GLY A 250 -15.73 -15.40 -12.38
C GLY A 250 -17.15 -15.27 -11.80
N ARG A 251 -17.39 -15.93 -10.67
CA ARG A 251 -18.73 -16.00 -10.06
C ARG A 251 -18.82 -15.40 -8.67
N SER A 252 -17.71 -14.90 -8.13
CA SER A 252 -17.65 -14.43 -6.75
C SER A 252 -17.88 -12.92 -6.67
N GLU A 253 -18.99 -12.51 -6.05
CA GLU A 253 -19.30 -11.11 -5.73
C GLU A 253 -18.34 -10.51 -4.71
N LEU A 254 -17.81 -11.35 -3.81
CA LEU A 254 -16.78 -11.00 -2.83
C LEU A 254 -15.58 -11.94 -2.98
N VAL A 255 -14.42 -11.37 -3.25
CA VAL A 255 -13.14 -12.07 -3.35
C VAL A 255 -12.24 -11.60 -2.23
N MET A 256 -12.04 -12.45 -1.23
CA MET A 256 -11.14 -12.23 -0.11
C MET A 256 -9.72 -12.64 -0.51
N VAL A 257 -8.76 -11.72 -0.50
CA VAL A 257 -7.38 -12.00 -0.93
C VAL A 257 -6.44 -11.79 0.24
N TYR A 258 -5.90 -12.90 0.74
CA TYR A 258 -4.96 -12.91 1.84
C TYR A 258 -3.87 -13.94 1.58
N HIS A 259 -2.61 -13.60 1.86
CA HIS A 259 -1.49 -14.46 1.46
C HIS A 259 -1.55 -15.88 2.04
N ARG A 260 -2.27 -16.14 3.15
CA ARG A 260 -2.39 -17.48 3.75
C ARG A 260 -3.75 -18.13 3.52
N LEU A 261 -3.72 -19.44 3.32
CA LEU A 261 -4.91 -20.27 3.32
C LEU A 261 -5.57 -20.28 4.72
N PRO A 262 -6.90 -20.51 4.78
CA PRO A 262 -7.64 -20.61 6.04
C PRO A 262 -7.39 -21.94 6.79
N TYR A 263 -6.58 -22.83 6.22
CA TYR A 263 -6.11 -24.10 6.77
C TYR A 263 -4.65 -24.33 6.39
N GLU A 264 -4.00 -25.28 7.06
CA GLU A 264 -2.68 -25.76 6.69
C GLU A 264 -2.77 -27.03 5.85
N GLU A 265 -1.90 -27.13 4.85
CA GLU A 265 -1.73 -28.32 4.02
C GLU A 265 -0.56 -29.15 4.57
N VAL A 266 -0.84 -30.36 5.01
CA VAL A 266 0.15 -31.30 5.56
C VAL A 266 0.33 -32.44 4.57
N PHE A 267 1.57 -32.76 4.23
CA PHE A 267 1.87 -33.88 3.34
C PHE A 267 2.02 -35.17 4.15
N GLU A 268 1.01 -36.04 4.13
CA GLU A 268 1.00 -37.32 4.84
C GLU A 268 0.73 -38.47 3.86
N ASN A 269 1.59 -39.50 3.88
CA ASN A 269 1.42 -40.72 3.08
C ASN A 269 1.19 -40.47 1.57
N GLY A 270 1.83 -39.45 1.00
CA GLY A 270 1.71 -39.09 -0.42
C GLY A 270 0.42 -38.34 -0.78
N ARG A 271 -0.36 -37.90 0.21
CA ARG A 271 -1.56 -37.06 0.04
C ARG A 271 -1.45 -35.79 0.87
N ILE A 272 -2.12 -34.73 0.41
CA ILE A 272 -2.29 -33.50 1.18
C ILE A 272 -3.49 -33.69 2.10
N THR A 273 -3.26 -33.70 3.40
CA THR A 273 -4.29 -33.58 4.44
C THR A 273 -4.39 -32.12 4.89
N ARG A 274 -5.55 -31.73 5.42
CA ARG A 274 -5.81 -30.36 5.87
C ARG A 274 -5.87 -30.33 7.39
N ALA A 275 -5.14 -29.40 8.00
CA ALA A 275 -5.12 -29.18 9.43
C ALA A 275 -5.56 -27.75 9.76
N ALA A 276 -6.02 -27.54 10.99
CA ALA A 276 -6.25 -26.18 11.50
C ALA A 276 -4.90 -25.43 11.51
N PRO A 277 -4.87 -24.12 11.22
CA PRO A 277 -3.64 -23.34 11.25
C PRO A 277 -2.96 -23.42 12.63
N SER A 278 -1.67 -23.74 12.64
CA SER A 278 -0.84 -23.80 13.86
C SER A 278 -0.48 -22.42 14.39
N SER A 279 -0.54 -21.41 13.52
CA SER A 279 -0.24 -20.02 13.84
C SER A 279 -1.42 -19.33 14.54
N PRO A 280 -1.21 -18.64 15.68
CA PRO A 280 -2.25 -17.93 16.42
C PRO A 280 -2.60 -16.57 15.77
N ASN A 281 -2.71 -16.51 14.45
CA ASN A 281 -3.01 -15.26 13.76
C ASN A 281 -4.52 -14.99 13.82
N GLY A 282 -4.94 -14.03 14.65
CA GLY A 282 -6.33 -13.63 14.82
C GLY A 282 -7.01 -13.12 13.54
N ILE A 283 -6.24 -12.75 12.50
CA ILE A 283 -6.77 -12.26 11.23
C ILE A 283 -7.50 -13.34 10.43
N ILE A 284 -7.01 -14.59 10.38
CA ILE A 284 -7.67 -15.63 9.58
C ILE A 284 -9.09 -15.93 10.09
N PRO A 285 -9.30 -16.22 11.39
CA PRO A 285 -10.65 -16.38 11.94
C PRO A 285 -11.52 -15.14 11.75
N THR A 286 -10.91 -13.95 11.86
CA THR A 286 -11.58 -12.67 11.63
C THR A 286 -12.16 -12.57 10.23
N LEU A 287 -11.34 -12.79 9.19
CA LEU A 287 -11.79 -12.71 7.81
C LEU A 287 -12.76 -13.82 7.44
N LEU A 288 -12.58 -15.03 7.98
CA LEU A 288 -13.51 -16.15 7.78
C LEU A 288 -14.90 -15.87 8.34
N SER A 289 -14.99 -15.11 9.44
CA SER A 289 -16.27 -14.83 10.12
C SER A 289 -17.33 -14.20 9.22
N TYR A 290 -16.90 -13.56 8.12
CA TYR A 290 -17.78 -13.00 7.11
C TYR A 290 -18.50 -13.98 6.22
N PHE A 291 -17.98 -15.20 6.11
CA PHE A 291 -18.59 -16.26 5.33
C PHE A 291 -19.47 -17.18 6.21
N SER A 292 -19.53 -16.91 7.52
CA SER A 292 -20.28 -17.72 8.49
C SER A 292 -21.80 -17.69 8.27
N ASP A 293 -22.33 -16.68 7.57
CA ASP A 293 -23.74 -16.60 7.18
C ASP A 293 -24.08 -17.46 5.95
N GLY A 294 -23.08 -18.19 5.42
CA GLY A 294 -23.23 -19.02 4.23
C GLY A 294 -23.18 -18.22 2.92
N ARG A 295 -22.78 -16.94 2.91
CA ARG A 295 -22.63 -16.23 1.64
C ARG A 295 -21.58 -16.89 0.73
N PRO A 296 -21.79 -16.86 -0.60
CA PRO A 296 -20.78 -17.32 -1.55
C PRO A 296 -19.60 -16.36 -1.60
N GLY A 297 -18.42 -16.89 -1.93
CA GLY A 297 -17.25 -16.09 -2.22
C GLY A 297 -16.00 -16.92 -2.49
N ALA A 298 -14.93 -16.23 -2.85
CA ALA A 298 -13.62 -16.83 -3.06
C ALA A 298 -12.62 -16.34 -2.00
N TRP A 299 -11.77 -17.26 -1.53
CA TRP A 299 -10.60 -16.97 -0.71
C TRP A 299 -9.33 -17.27 -1.51
N ILE A 300 -8.57 -16.24 -1.84
CA ILE A 300 -7.34 -16.36 -2.62
C ILE A 300 -6.14 -16.34 -1.69
N ALA A 301 -5.31 -17.37 -1.79
CA ALA A 301 -4.08 -17.52 -1.03
C ALA A 301 -3.05 -18.38 -1.77
N TRP A 302 -1.77 -18.29 -1.40
CA TRP A 302 -0.76 -19.14 -2.00
C TRP A 302 -0.80 -20.56 -1.45
N SER A 303 -0.35 -21.50 -2.27
CA SER A 303 -0.07 -22.89 -1.89
C SER A 303 1.19 -23.38 -2.58
N MET A 304 1.99 -24.18 -1.88
CA MET A 304 3.24 -24.69 -2.41
C MET A 304 2.96 -25.68 -3.55
N HIS A 305 3.57 -25.44 -4.70
CA HIS A 305 3.55 -26.32 -5.86
C HIS A 305 4.99 -26.61 -6.30
N ASP A 306 5.31 -27.90 -6.41
CA ASP A 306 6.56 -28.35 -6.99
C ASP A 306 6.29 -28.87 -8.41
N PRO A 307 6.62 -28.09 -9.46
CA PRO A 307 6.36 -28.48 -10.84
C PRO A 307 7.17 -29.71 -11.28
N LYS A 308 8.20 -30.11 -10.52
CA LYS A 308 8.97 -31.34 -10.80
C LYS A 308 8.23 -32.59 -10.36
N LYS A 309 7.22 -32.47 -9.49
CA LYS A 309 6.36 -33.59 -9.09
C LYS A 309 5.23 -33.73 -10.10
N ALA A 310 4.93 -34.95 -10.52
CA ALA A 310 3.83 -35.27 -11.44
C ALA A 310 2.43 -35.18 -10.77
N ILE A 311 2.27 -34.32 -9.76
CA ILE A 311 0.99 -34.12 -9.04
C ILE A 311 0.34 -32.85 -9.62
N PRO A 312 -0.82 -32.96 -10.28
CA PRO A 312 -1.55 -31.80 -10.78
C PRO A 312 -1.89 -30.82 -9.65
N PHE A 313 -1.74 -29.53 -9.91
CA PHE A 313 -2.12 -28.50 -8.95
C PHE A 313 -3.64 -28.32 -8.94
N GLU A 314 -4.28 -28.65 -7.81
CA GLU A 314 -5.70 -28.39 -7.60
C GLU A 314 -5.90 -26.91 -7.25
N VAL A 315 -6.44 -26.14 -8.20
CA VAL A 315 -6.69 -24.70 -8.05
C VAL A 315 -7.75 -24.42 -7.00
N HIS A 316 -8.90 -25.08 -7.08
CA HIS A 316 -10.04 -24.83 -6.20
C HIS A 316 -10.19 -25.91 -5.16
N THR A 317 -10.34 -25.51 -3.92
CA THR A 317 -10.47 -26.40 -2.76
C THR A 317 -11.56 -25.87 -1.83
N THR A 318 -12.16 -26.75 -1.04
CA THR A 318 -13.15 -26.32 -0.02
C THR A 318 -12.46 -25.88 1.26
N VAL A 319 -13.02 -24.88 1.95
CA VAL A 319 -12.53 -24.45 3.27
C VAL A 319 -13.04 -25.39 4.37
N ASP A 320 -14.29 -25.19 4.80
CA ASP A 320 -15.02 -26.03 5.75
C ASP A 320 -16.46 -26.06 5.24
N ARG A 321 -16.92 -27.22 4.76
CA ARG A 321 -18.25 -27.32 4.14
C ARG A 321 -19.40 -27.19 5.14
N GLU A 322 -19.13 -27.43 6.42
CA GLU A 322 -20.14 -27.30 7.47
C GLU A 322 -20.29 -25.85 7.91
N ARG A 323 -19.17 -25.13 8.09
CA ARG A 323 -19.18 -23.71 8.51
C ARG A 323 -19.31 -22.71 7.37
N TYR A 324 -18.71 -22.98 6.22
CA TYR A 324 -18.60 -22.06 5.09
C TYR A 324 -18.97 -22.79 3.78
N PRO A 325 -20.23 -23.27 3.65
CA PRO A 325 -20.66 -24.18 2.58
C PRO A 325 -20.44 -23.63 1.16
N HIS A 326 -20.45 -22.31 1.01
CA HIS A 326 -20.36 -21.62 -0.28
C HIS A 326 -19.02 -20.87 -0.49
N LEU A 327 -18.03 -21.06 0.40
CA LEU A 327 -16.70 -20.47 0.29
C LEU A 327 -15.73 -21.42 -0.41
N VAL A 328 -15.11 -20.94 -1.49
CA VAL A 328 -14.08 -21.68 -2.24
C VAL A 328 -12.71 -21.07 -1.98
N ALA A 329 -11.73 -21.89 -1.60
CA ALA A 329 -10.33 -21.49 -1.59
C ALA A 329 -9.74 -21.65 -2.99
N ALA A 330 -9.33 -20.54 -3.61
CA ALA A 330 -8.74 -20.48 -4.93
C ALA A 330 -7.22 -20.23 -4.80
N ARG A 331 -6.44 -21.28 -5.05
CA ARG A 331 -5.02 -21.35 -4.70
C ARG A 331 -4.13 -20.74 -5.78
N VAL A 332 -3.13 -19.98 -5.34
CA VAL A 332 -2.04 -19.45 -6.18
C VAL A 332 -0.83 -20.38 -6.07
N PRO A 333 -0.41 -21.06 -7.15
CA PRO A 333 0.72 -21.98 -7.10
C PRO A 333 2.03 -21.21 -6.97
N LEU A 334 2.76 -21.41 -5.88
CA LEU A 334 4.10 -20.85 -5.67
C LEU A 334 5.13 -21.97 -5.46
N THR A 335 6.32 -21.82 -6.02
CA THR A 335 7.43 -22.72 -5.70
C THR A 335 7.93 -22.49 -4.28
N LYS A 336 8.72 -23.43 -3.75
CA LYS A 336 9.38 -23.23 -2.46
C LYS A 336 10.25 -21.97 -2.45
N ASP A 337 11.01 -21.76 -3.52
CA ASP A 337 11.90 -20.60 -3.65
C ASP A 337 11.10 -19.30 -3.70
N ASP A 338 9.96 -19.27 -4.41
CA ASP A 338 9.06 -18.11 -4.40
C ASP A 338 8.62 -17.78 -2.97
N ILE A 339 8.17 -18.77 -2.19
CA ILE A 339 7.70 -18.57 -0.81
C ILE A 339 8.83 -18.09 0.11
N ASP A 340 10.01 -18.72 0.03
CA ASP A 340 11.16 -18.38 0.85
C ASP A 340 11.62 -16.94 0.57
N ILE A 341 11.63 -16.50 -0.69
CA ILE A 341 12.00 -15.13 -1.07
C ILE A 341 10.89 -14.14 -0.74
N PHE A 342 9.67 -14.33 -1.27
CA PHE A 342 8.55 -13.39 -1.13
C PHE A 342 8.17 -13.15 0.34
N TYR A 343 7.96 -14.23 1.09
CA TYR A 343 7.37 -14.16 2.42
C TYR A 343 8.41 -14.19 3.54
N LYS A 344 9.35 -15.15 3.50
CA LYS A 344 10.28 -15.34 4.62
C LYS A 344 11.42 -14.33 4.62
N ARG A 345 11.91 -13.94 3.43
CA ARG A 345 13.02 -13.00 3.25
C ARG A 345 12.52 -11.58 2.98
N PHE A 346 12.04 -11.29 1.78
CA PHE A 346 11.74 -9.93 1.33
C PHE A 346 10.74 -9.20 2.23
N SER A 347 9.58 -9.80 2.47
CA SER A 347 8.54 -9.20 3.32
C SER A 347 9.01 -8.93 4.76
N LYS A 348 9.95 -9.73 5.30
CA LYS A 348 10.44 -9.62 6.70
C LYS A 348 11.74 -8.85 6.86
N GLU A 349 12.58 -8.82 5.84
CA GLU A 349 13.84 -8.10 5.84
C GLU A 349 13.70 -6.69 5.25
N ALA A 350 12.79 -6.44 4.31
CA ALA A 350 12.60 -5.11 3.71
C ALA A 350 11.43 -4.34 4.34
N PHE A 351 10.23 -4.94 4.33
CA PHE A 351 9.00 -4.22 4.69
C PHE A 351 8.73 -4.22 6.19
N TRP A 352 8.81 -5.37 6.85
CA TRP A 352 8.52 -5.47 8.28
C TRP A 352 9.30 -4.47 9.16
N PRO A 353 10.63 -4.28 9.01
CA PRO A 353 11.36 -3.32 9.80
C PRO A 353 10.93 -1.88 9.50
N THR A 354 10.83 -1.54 8.22
CA THR A 354 10.42 -0.19 7.76
C THR A 354 9.03 0.18 8.27
N LEU A 355 8.05 -0.71 8.13
CA LEU A 355 6.68 -0.50 8.59
C LEU A 355 6.58 -0.27 10.10
N HIS A 356 7.48 -0.87 10.88
CA HIS A 356 7.51 -0.68 12.33
C HIS A 356 8.52 0.37 12.77
N THR A 357 8.99 1.23 11.87
CA THR A 357 9.91 2.35 12.15
C THR A 357 11.34 1.95 12.56
N PHE A 358 11.78 0.74 12.20
CA PHE A 358 13.14 0.23 12.37
C PHE A 358 13.86 0.12 11.02
N TRP A 359 13.83 1.19 10.23
CA TRP A 359 14.34 1.22 8.86
C TRP A 359 15.85 0.89 8.77
N GLU A 360 16.60 1.14 9.84
CA GLU A 360 18.02 0.81 9.95
C GLU A 360 18.31 -0.70 9.89
N ARG A 361 17.28 -1.52 10.12
CA ARG A 361 17.34 -2.99 10.02
C ARG A 361 16.89 -3.52 8.66
N ALA A 362 16.40 -2.64 7.79
CA ALA A 362 15.86 -3.06 6.50
C ALA A 362 16.97 -3.45 5.51
N GLN A 363 16.74 -4.51 4.74
CA GLN A 363 17.61 -4.93 3.65
C GLN A 363 16.82 -4.92 2.34
N PHE A 364 17.37 -4.23 1.33
CA PHE A 364 16.75 -4.11 0.01
C PHE A 364 17.58 -4.88 -1.01
N ARG A 365 16.94 -5.80 -1.73
CA ARG A 365 17.54 -6.58 -2.81
C ARG A 365 16.61 -6.54 -4.02
N GLU A 366 17.15 -6.13 -5.17
CA GLU A 366 16.36 -5.97 -6.40
C GLU A 366 15.81 -7.31 -6.93
N ASP A 367 16.61 -8.38 -6.86
CA ASP A 367 16.17 -9.73 -7.25
C ASP A 367 14.97 -10.21 -6.42
N ASP A 368 14.93 -9.86 -5.13
CA ASP A 368 13.84 -10.23 -4.23
C ASP A 368 12.56 -9.45 -4.56
N TRP A 369 12.70 -8.19 -4.98
CA TRP A 369 11.60 -7.36 -5.46
C TRP A 369 10.97 -7.94 -6.73
N HIS A 370 11.77 -8.42 -7.68
CA HIS A 370 11.24 -9.08 -8.88
C HIS A 370 10.41 -10.32 -8.55
N VAL A 371 10.81 -11.11 -7.56
CA VAL A 371 9.98 -12.23 -7.07
C VAL A 371 8.70 -11.72 -6.41
N TYR A 372 8.77 -10.64 -5.63
CA TYR A 372 7.58 -10.02 -5.04
C TYR A 372 6.58 -9.55 -6.10
N LEU A 373 7.05 -8.90 -7.17
CA LEU A 373 6.22 -8.50 -8.31
C LEU A 373 5.60 -9.71 -9.03
N LYS A 374 6.40 -10.75 -9.32
CA LYS A 374 5.92 -12.01 -9.91
C LYS A 374 4.78 -12.61 -9.07
N VAL A 375 4.97 -12.72 -7.75
CA VAL A 375 3.96 -13.28 -6.85
C VAL A 375 2.69 -12.41 -6.84
N ASN A 376 2.82 -11.08 -6.71
CA ASN A 376 1.68 -10.17 -6.74
C ASN A 376 0.89 -10.25 -8.06
N ARG A 377 1.57 -10.39 -9.20
CA ARG A 377 0.91 -10.63 -10.50
C ARG A 377 0.08 -11.91 -10.49
N LEU A 378 0.62 -13.02 -9.97
CA LEU A 378 -0.13 -14.28 -9.88
C LEU A 378 -1.36 -14.17 -8.97
N PHE A 379 -1.26 -13.40 -7.88
CA PHE A 379 -2.41 -13.10 -7.02
C PHE A 379 -3.46 -12.25 -7.75
N ALA A 380 -3.05 -11.24 -8.52
CA ALA A 380 -3.95 -10.40 -9.30
C ALA A 380 -4.66 -11.18 -10.41
N GLU A 381 -3.93 -12.03 -11.14
CA GLU A 381 -4.49 -12.91 -12.18
C GLU A 381 -5.50 -13.89 -11.57
N ARG A 382 -5.21 -14.47 -10.40
CA ARG A 382 -6.17 -15.30 -9.69
C ARG A 382 -7.39 -14.49 -9.24
N ALA A 383 -7.21 -13.27 -8.73
CA ALA A 383 -8.33 -12.41 -8.34
C ALA A 383 -9.23 -12.05 -9.52
N ALA A 384 -8.63 -11.73 -10.68
CA ALA A 384 -9.35 -11.43 -11.90
C ALA A 384 -10.22 -12.62 -12.37
N ALA A 385 -9.69 -13.84 -12.29
CA ALA A 385 -10.39 -15.06 -12.71
C ALA A 385 -11.54 -15.47 -11.77
N GLU A 386 -11.45 -15.18 -10.48
CA GLU A 386 -12.51 -15.55 -9.52
C GLU A 386 -13.63 -14.50 -9.39
N ALA A 387 -13.31 -13.23 -9.60
CA ALA A 387 -14.22 -12.09 -9.41
C ALA A 387 -15.33 -12.07 -10.46
N ALA A 388 -16.58 -11.94 -10.01
CA ALA A 388 -17.72 -11.60 -10.89
C ALA A 388 -17.59 -10.17 -11.44
N GLU A 389 -18.41 -9.83 -12.43
CA GLU A 389 -18.50 -8.46 -12.95
C GLU A 389 -18.93 -7.49 -11.83
N GLY A 390 -18.19 -6.39 -11.64
CA GLY A 390 -18.48 -5.40 -10.60
C GLY A 390 -18.21 -5.86 -9.16
N ALA A 391 -17.58 -7.03 -8.97
CA ALA A 391 -17.33 -7.63 -7.65
C ALA A 391 -16.44 -6.76 -6.75
N VAL A 392 -16.50 -7.01 -5.45
CA VAL A 392 -15.57 -6.44 -4.46
C VAL A 392 -14.39 -7.40 -4.27
N VAL A 393 -13.19 -6.93 -4.58
CA VAL A 393 -11.94 -7.62 -4.27
C VAL A 393 -11.30 -6.98 -3.05
N TRP A 394 -11.29 -7.71 -1.94
CA TRP A 394 -10.79 -7.23 -0.66
C TRP A 394 -9.41 -7.80 -0.35
N LEU A 395 -8.40 -6.94 -0.50
CA LEU A 395 -6.98 -7.21 -0.33
C LEU A 395 -6.52 -6.94 1.09
N HIS A 396 -5.67 -7.82 1.63
CA HIS A 396 -5.18 -7.71 2.99
C HIS A 396 -3.65 -7.73 3.10
N ASP A 397 -3.16 -6.65 3.72
CA ASP A 397 -1.80 -6.44 4.22
C ASP A 397 -0.68 -6.28 3.17
N TYR A 398 0.48 -5.83 3.65
CA TYR A 398 1.64 -5.42 2.85
C TYR A 398 2.26 -6.49 1.95
N ASN A 399 1.88 -7.76 2.09
CA ASN A 399 2.32 -8.81 1.18
C ASN A 399 1.73 -8.65 -0.24
N LEU A 400 0.67 -7.86 -0.39
CA LEU A 400 -0.11 -7.75 -1.63
C LEU A 400 -0.19 -6.30 -2.17
N TRP A 401 0.79 -5.45 -1.86
CA TRP A 401 0.77 -4.03 -2.25
C TRP A 401 0.75 -3.80 -3.76
N MET A 402 1.23 -4.74 -4.57
CA MET A 402 1.30 -4.61 -6.03
C MET A 402 0.12 -5.29 -6.74
N VAL A 403 -0.77 -5.96 -6.03
CA VAL A 403 -1.99 -6.55 -6.61
C VAL A 403 -2.94 -5.48 -7.19
N PRO A 404 -3.23 -4.34 -6.51
CA PRO A 404 -4.15 -3.34 -7.06
C PRO A 404 -3.78 -2.84 -8.46
N ALA A 405 -2.50 -2.56 -8.72
CA ALA A 405 -2.01 -2.15 -10.03
C ALA A 405 -2.36 -3.13 -11.14
N VAL A 406 -1.97 -4.39 -10.94
CA VAL A 406 -2.17 -5.45 -11.94
C VAL A 406 -3.66 -5.78 -12.06
N LEU A 407 -4.39 -5.81 -10.94
CA LEU A 407 -5.81 -6.14 -10.96
C LEU A 407 -6.64 -5.05 -11.65
N ARG A 408 -6.33 -3.77 -11.45
CA ARG A 408 -7.03 -2.67 -12.12
C ARG A 408 -6.84 -2.73 -13.64
N GLU A 409 -5.65 -3.13 -14.09
CA GLU A 409 -5.37 -3.39 -15.51
C GLU A 409 -6.23 -4.54 -16.03
N LEU A 410 -6.30 -5.66 -15.31
CA LEU A 410 -7.06 -6.84 -15.76
C LEU A 410 -8.58 -6.65 -15.68
N ARG A 411 -9.06 -5.94 -14.66
CA ARG A 411 -10.47 -5.84 -14.28
C ARG A 411 -10.81 -4.40 -13.87
N PRO A 412 -10.98 -3.49 -14.83
CA PRO A 412 -11.34 -2.10 -14.52
C PRO A 412 -12.72 -1.96 -13.84
N ASP A 413 -13.59 -2.97 -13.98
CA ASP A 413 -14.96 -3.00 -13.47
C ASP A 413 -15.07 -3.30 -11.96
N VAL A 414 -14.08 -3.98 -11.36
CA VAL A 414 -14.17 -4.42 -9.96
C VAL A 414 -13.88 -3.30 -8.98
N LYS A 415 -14.50 -3.38 -7.80
CA LYS A 415 -14.17 -2.51 -6.67
C LYS A 415 -13.01 -3.10 -5.88
N ILE A 416 -11.88 -2.41 -5.85
CA ILE A 416 -10.65 -2.83 -5.18
C ILE A 416 -10.59 -2.17 -3.80
N ALA A 417 -10.75 -2.96 -2.75
CA ALA A 417 -10.61 -2.52 -1.37
C ALA A 417 -9.33 -3.08 -0.76
N PHE A 418 -8.56 -2.26 -0.06
CA PHE A 418 -7.33 -2.68 0.61
C PHE A 418 -7.42 -2.41 2.11
N PHE A 419 -7.01 -3.37 2.94
CA PHE A 419 -6.90 -3.17 4.38
C PHE A 419 -5.49 -3.46 4.88
N HIS A 420 -4.85 -2.45 5.48
CA HIS A 420 -3.49 -2.52 5.99
C HIS A 420 -3.47 -2.90 7.49
N HIS A 421 -3.07 -4.14 7.80
CA HIS A 421 -3.09 -4.66 9.18
C HIS A 421 -1.84 -4.28 9.98
N THR A 422 -0.71 -4.11 9.30
CA THR A 422 0.53 -3.67 9.93
C THR A 422 0.49 -2.16 10.19
N TYR A 423 1.36 -1.63 11.07
CA TYR A 423 1.52 -0.18 11.21
C TYR A 423 1.92 0.44 9.85
N PHE A 424 1.35 1.60 9.51
CA PHE A 424 1.74 2.38 8.34
C PHE A 424 2.57 3.59 8.80
N PRO A 425 3.87 3.66 8.48
CA PRO A 425 4.80 4.63 9.05
C PRO A 425 4.67 6.01 8.39
N SER A 426 5.25 7.04 9.02
CA SER A 426 5.30 8.40 8.45
C SER A 426 6.10 8.46 7.15
N ALA A 427 5.93 9.54 6.39
CA ALA A 427 6.62 9.75 5.13
C ALA A 427 8.15 9.66 5.23
N ASP A 428 8.75 10.21 6.29
CA ASP A 428 10.21 10.17 6.51
C ASP A 428 10.76 8.74 6.61
N VAL A 429 9.96 7.80 7.10
CA VAL A 429 10.35 6.39 7.24
C VAL A 429 9.98 5.60 5.99
N PHE A 430 8.74 5.76 5.49
CA PHE A 430 8.29 5.01 4.31
C PHE A 430 9.14 5.33 3.07
N ASN A 431 9.57 6.58 2.92
CA ASN A 431 10.32 7.02 1.75
C ASN A 431 11.76 6.46 1.67
N VAL A 432 12.21 5.73 2.69
CA VAL A 432 13.44 4.93 2.64
C VAL A 432 13.31 3.74 1.67
N LEU A 433 12.08 3.25 1.42
CA LEU A 433 11.85 2.16 0.48
C LEU A 433 12.29 2.57 -0.95
N PRO A 434 13.10 1.75 -1.64
CA PRO A 434 13.50 2.03 -3.02
C PRO A 434 12.29 2.12 -3.97
N TRP A 435 11.36 1.16 -3.84
CA TRP A 435 10.19 1.01 -4.71
C TRP A 435 8.93 1.74 -4.21
N ARG A 436 9.13 2.80 -3.40
CA ARG A 436 8.03 3.54 -2.77
C ARG A 436 7.03 4.10 -3.79
N ARG A 437 7.51 4.52 -4.97
CA ARG A 437 6.67 5.15 -6.00
C ARG A 437 5.73 4.11 -6.60
N GLU A 438 6.26 2.94 -6.93
CA GLU A 438 5.54 1.80 -7.49
C GLU A 438 4.50 1.25 -6.50
N ILE A 439 4.89 1.10 -5.22
CA ILE A 439 4.00 0.62 -4.16
C ILE A 439 2.81 1.57 -3.97
N ILE A 440 3.08 2.87 -3.85
CA ILE A 440 2.03 3.86 -3.62
C ILE A 440 1.18 4.06 -4.87
N GLY A 441 1.80 4.10 -6.05
CA GLY A 441 1.08 4.14 -7.32
C GLY A 441 0.13 2.96 -7.48
N SER A 442 0.52 1.76 -7.03
CA SER A 442 -0.36 0.61 -6.97
C SER A 442 -1.49 0.80 -5.97
N LEU A 443 -1.21 1.17 -4.73
CA LEU A 443 -2.26 1.39 -3.72
C LEU A 443 -3.27 2.49 -4.12
N LEU A 444 -2.85 3.49 -4.90
CA LEU A 444 -3.72 4.51 -5.48
C LEU A 444 -4.65 3.98 -6.61
N GLN A 445 -4.55 2.71 -6.98
CA GLN A 445 -5.50 2.00 -7.86
C GLN A 445 -6.70 1.39 -7.11
N CYS A 446 -6.67 1.43 -5.78
CA CYS A 446 -7.79 1.05 -4.93
C CYS A 446 -8.92 2.08 -4.98
N ASP A 447 -10.16 1.62 -4.77
CA ASP A 447 -11.32 2.48 -4.53
C ASP A 447 -11.45 2.87 -3.05
N TYR A 448 -10.99 1.98 -2.16
CA TYR A 448 -11.01 2.21 -0.72
C TYR A 448 -9.78 1.62 -0.02
N ILE A 449 -9.16 2.39 0.90
CA ILE A 449 -8.01 1.94 1.70
C ILE A 449 -8.32 2.13 3.19
N GLY A 450 -8.33 1.03 3.93
CA GLY A 450 -8.53 1.01 5.37
C GLY A 450 -7.25 0.76 6.15
N PHE A 451 -7.18 1.38 7.32
CA PHE A 451 -6.14 1.23 8.32
C PHE A 451 -6.77 0.89 9.67
N HIS A 452 -5.96 0.55 10.69
CA HIS A 452 -6.51 0.40 12.03
C HIS A 452 -6.86 1.74 12.65
N ILE A 453 -5.96 2.72 12.61
CA ILE A 453 -6.15 3.99 13.34
C ILE A 453 -6.05 5.23 12.42
N PRO A 454 -6.66 6.36 12.80
CA PRO A 454 -6.60 7.60 12.02
C PRO A 454 -5.19 8.05 11.64
N ARG A 455 -4.23 7.94 12.57
CA ARG A 455 -2.82 8.28 12.34
C ARG A 455 -2.21 7.55 11.13
N GLN A 456 -2.56 6.29 10.91
CA GLN A 456 -2.04 5.50 9.80
C GLN A 456 -2.61 5.97 8.45
N ALA A 457 -3.87 6.42 8.42
CA ALA A 457 -4.48 6.99 7.23
C ALA A 457 -3.84 8.33 6.85
N GLU A 458 -3.58 9.23 7.81
CA GLU A 458 -2.85 10.48 7.54
C GLU A 458 -1.41 10.21 7.09
N ASN A 459 -0.72 9.26 7.72
CA ASN A 459 0.61 8.85 7.27
C ASN A 459 0.59 8.39 5.80
N PHE A 460 -0.44 7.65 5.38
CA PHE A 460 -0.61 7.26 3.98
C PHE A 460 -0.82 8.47 3.06
N VAL A 461 -1.64 9.44 3.45
CA VAL A 461 -1.86 10.67 2.67
C VAL A 461 -0.55 11.43 2.50
N ASP A 462 0.25 11.58 3.55
CA ASP A 462 1.54 12.28 3.48
C ASP A 462 2.57 11.54 2.62
N VAL A 463 2.60 10.21 2.67
CA VAL A 463 3.41 9.40 1.76
C VAL A 463 2.94 9.58 0.31
N ALA A 464 1.63 9.53 0.07
CA ALA A 464 1.05 9.65 -1.27
C ALA A 464 1.34 11.02 -1.91
N ARG A 465 1.35 12.11 -1.13
CA ARG A 465 1.77 13.45 -1.58
C ARG A 465 3.19 13.48 -2.11
N GLY A 466 4.08 12.64 -1.60
CA GLY A 466 5.46 12.53 -2.07
C GLY A 466 5.61 11.78 -3.41
N VAL A 467 4.54 11.13 -3.89
CA VAL A 467 4.56 10.30 -5.10
C VAL A 467 3.72 10.91 -6.23
N ALA A 468 2.57 11.48 -5.91
CA ALA A 468 1.69 12.11 -6.88
C ALA A 468 0.99 13.36 -6.29
N PRO A 469 0.71 14.39 -7.11
CA PRO A 469 -0.21 15.45 -6.75
C PRO A 469 -1.55 14.84 -6.38
N LEU A 470 -2.04 15.17 -5.20
CA LEU A 470 -3.34 14.73 -4.72
C LEU A 470 -4.12 15.88 -4.13
N THR A 471 -5.44 15.82 -4.31
CA THR A 471 -6.38 16.76 -3.69
C THR A 471 -7.06 16.03 -2.54
N VAL A 472 -7.06 16.64 -1.36
CA VAL A 472 -7.89 16.15 -0.25
C VAL A 472 -9.32 16.63 -0.50
N LEU A 473 -10.24 15.70 -0.73
CA LEU A 473 -11.65 15.99 -0.98
C LEU A 473 -12.44 16.15 0.32
N GLU A 474 -12.08 15.37 1.35
CA GLU A 474 -12.82 15.35 2.61
C GLU A 474 -11.92 15.07 3.81
N ARG A 475 -12.16 15.82 4.89
CA ARG A 475 -11.65 15.58 6.24
C ARG A 475 -12.79 15.57 7.23
N ARG A 476 -12.69 14.73 8.26
CA ARG A 476 -13.68 14.64 9.33
C ARG A 476 -12.98 14.57 10.68
N ASN A 477 -13.67 15.04 11.72
CA ASN A 477 -13.26 14.77 13.10
C ASN A 477 -13.24 13.26 13.33
N CYS A 478 -12.21 12.79 14.03
CA CYS A 478 -12.12 11.42 14.49
C CYS A 478 -13.33 11.06 15.35
N ALA A 479 -13.86 9.85 15.17
CA ALA A 479 -14.97 9.36 15.97
C ALA A 479 -14.64 9.42 17.48
N PRO A 480 -15.62 9.70 18.37
CA PRO A 480 -15.38 9.85 19.81
C PRO A 480 -14.73 8.65 20.51
N ARG A 481 -14.72 7.48 19.86
CA ARG A 481 -14.02 6.28 20.34
C ARG A 481 -12.50 6.38 20.29
N TYR A 482 -11.93 7.38 19.61
CA TYR A 482 -10.49 7.55 19.50
C TYR A 482 -9.97 8.60 20.49
N LEU A 483 -8.84 8.30 21.14
CA LEU A 483 -8.07 9.29 21.85
C LEU A 483 -7.48 10.31 20.87
N THR A 484 -7.81 11.58 21.08
CA THR A 484 -7.33 12.70 20.26
C THR A 484 -6.03 13.28 20.79
N TYR A 485 -5.91 13.44 22.11
CA TYR A 485 -4.75 14.01 22.80
C TYR A 485 -4.26 13.09 23.94
N GLY A 486 -2.98 13.21 24.30
CA GLY A 486 -2.40 12.48 25.45
C GLY A 486 -2.01 11.02 25.17
N CYS A 487 -2.06 10.59 23.91
CA CYS A 487 -1.59 9.28 23.43
C CYS A 487 -0.71 9.51 22.19
N ALA A 488 0.45 8.84 22.10
CA ALA A 488 1.40 9.04 21.02
C ALA A 488 0.82 8.79 19.61
N VAL A 489 -0.20 7.94 19.49
CA VAL A 489 -0.89 7.64 18.23
C VAL A 489 -2.21 8.38 18.04
N GLY A 490 -2.59 9.24 18.99
CA GLY A 490 -3.84 10.00 18.96
C GLY A 490 -3.87 11.06 17.85
N LEU A 491 -5.08 11.36 17.36
CA LEU A 491 -5.32 12.35 16.31
C LEU A 491 -6.78 12.85 16.38
N ASP A 492 -7.00 14.13 16.11
CA ASP A 492 -8.30 14.81 16.17
C ASP A 492 -9.08 14.80 14.86
N GLU A 493 -8.41 14.89 13.71
CA GLU A 493 -9.02 14.83 12.37
C GLU A 493 -8.39 13.76 11.48
N VAL A 494 -9.16 13.27 10.51
CA VAL A 494 -8.68 12.29 9.52
C VAL A 494 -9.24 12.59 8.13
N THR A 495 -8.41 12.39 7.12
CA THR A 495 -8.76 12.45 5.71
C THR A 495 -9.55 11.19 5.34
N THR A 496 -10.74 11.38 4.76
CA THR A 496 -11.65 10.29 4.39
C THR A 496 -11.82 10.13 2.88
N ALA A 497 -11.39 11.13 2.10
CA ALA A 497 -11.43 11.08 0.65
C ALA A 497 -10.29 11.89 0.03
N ILE A 498 -9.62 11.30 -0.97
CA ILE A 498 -8.63 11.97 -1.81
C ILE A 498 -8.95 11.79 -3.29
N GLU A 499 -8.45 12.69 -4.13
CA GLU A 499 -8.48 12.57 -5.58
C GLU A 499 -7.07 12.56 -6.15
N VAL A 500 -6.76 11.57 -6.97
CA VAL A 500 -5.48 11.43 -7.68
C VAL A 500 -5.75 11.03 -9.12
N HIS A 501 -5.22 11.79 -10.08
CA HIS A 501 -5.41 11.53 -11.52
C HIS A 501 -6.88 11.33 -11.94
N GLY A 502 -7.80 12.09 -11.33
CA GLY A 502 -9.25 11.99 -11.58
C GLY A 502 -9.93 10.77 -10.94
N ARG A 503 -9.20 9.93 -10.20
CA ARG A 503 -9.76 8.85 -9.39
C ARG A 503 -10.00 9.35 -7.97
N ARG A 504 -11.21 9.11 -7.46
CA ARG A 504 -11.56 9.33 -6.05
C ARG A 504 -11.31 8.07 -5.25
N ILE A 505 -10.65 8.21 -4.12
CA ILE A 505 -10.23 7.10 -3.26
C ILE A 505 -10.73 7.38 -1.84
N GLY A 506 -11.52 6.46 -1.29
CA GLY A 506 -11.97 6.52 0.09
C GLY A 506 -10.90 6.03 1.06
N LEU A 507 -10.78 6.69 2.20
CA LEU A 507 -9.85 6.32 3.27
C LEU A 507 -10.61 6.15 4.59
N GLY A 508 -10.15 5.25 5.46
CA GLY A 508 -10.75 5.15 6.79
C GLY A 508 -9.98 4.34 7.81
N ALA A 509 -10.33 4.60 9.08
CA ALA A 509 -9.81 3.87 10.23
C ALA A 509 -10.86 2.86 10.73
N HIS A 510 -10.55 1.57 10.57
CA HIS A 510 -11.36 0.43 11.02
C HIS A 510 -10.49 -0.51 11.87
N PRO A 511 -10.34 -0.22 13.17
CA PRO A 511 -9.66 -1.09 14.11
C PRO A 511 -10.32 -2.46 14.11
N VAL A 512 -9.53 -3.51 13.89
CA VAL A 512 -10.07 -4.88 13.89
C VAL A 512 -10.64 -5.18 15.28
N GLY A 513 -11.86 -5.70 15.29
CA GLY A 513 -12.56 -6.13 16.50
C GLY A 513 -12.13 -7.51 16.98
N LEU A 514 -12.82 -8.03 18.00
CA LEU A 514 -12.61 -9.39 18.50
C LEU A 514 -13.86 -10.25 18.25
N ASP A 515 -13.66 -11.56 18.03
CA ASP A 515 -14.74 -12.56 18.14
C ASP A 515 -15.00 -12.85 19.63
N VAL A 516 -15.81 -11.99 20.25
CA VAL A 516 -16.17 -12.03 21.67
C VAL A 516 -16.88 -13.36 22.01
N GLU A 517 -17.67 -13.90 21.10
CA GLU A 517 -18.41 -15.16 21.30
C GLU A 517 -17.47 -16.36 21.37
N ARG A 518 -16.39 -16.38 20.59
CA ARG A 518 -15.36 -17.41 20.68
C ARG A 518 -14.71 -17.44 22.08
N VAL A 519 -14.41 -16.29 22.66
CA VAL A 519 -13.83 -16.20 24.01
C VAL A 519 -14.83 -16.70 25.05
N ARG A 520 -16.10 -16.27 24.95
CA ARG A 520 -17.19 -16.72 25.83
C ARG A 520 -17.34 -18.24 25.82
N LYS A 521 -17.40 -18.85 24.63
CA LYS A 521 -17.49 -20.31 24.48
C LYS A 521 -16.34 -21.04 25.14
N ILE A 522 -15.12 -20.52 25.06
CA ILE A 522 -13.93 -21.12 25.69
C ILE A 522 -14.03 -21.03 27.22
N LEU A 523 -14.46 -19.90 27.77
CA LEU A 523 -14.66 -19.73 29.22
C LEU A 523 -15.73 -20.68 29.78
N ASP A 524 -16.74 -21.01 28.97
CA ASP A 524 -17.79 -21.96 29.35
C ASP A 524 -17.39 -23.43 29.28
N GLN A 525 -16.25 -23.75 28.66
CA GLN A 525 -15.78 -25.14 28.57
C GLN A 525 -15.39 -25.68 29.95
N PRO A 526 -15.85 -26.91 30.31
CA PRO A 526 -15.47 -27.54 31.58
C PRO A 526 -13.95 -27.70 31.77
N SER A 527 -13.21 -27.96 30.69
CA SER A 527 -11.74 -28.05 30.69
C SER A 527 -11.08 -26.73 31.08
N THR A 528 -11.55 -25.61 30.51
CA THR A 528 -11.05 -24.27 30.83
C THR A 528 -11.35 -23.90 32.27
N ARG A 529 -12.58 -24.13 32.75
CA ARG A 529 -12.96 -23.88 34.15
C ARG A 529 -12.13 -24.69 35.14
N LYS A 530 -11.86 -25.96 34.83
CA LYS A 530 -10.95 -26.80 35.61
C LYS A 530 -9.54 -26.23 35.62
N ARG A 531 -9.01 -25.83 34.45
CA ARG A 531 -7.67 -25.24 34.35
C ARG A 531 -7.54 -23.93 35.12
N MET A 532 -8.55 -23.07 35.08
CA MET A 532 -8.60 -21.84 35.89
C MET A 532 -8.59 -22.15 37.39
N ALA A 533 -9.30 -23.18 37.84
CA ALA A 533 -9.29 -23.59 39.25
C ALA A 533 -7.92 -24.14 39.70
N GLU A 534 -7.25 -24.92 38.84
CA GLU A 534 -5.87 -25.39 39.07
C GLU A 534 -4.90 -24.21 39.17
N LEU A 535 -4.91 -23.30 38.18
CA LEU A 535 -4.07 -22.10 38.18
C LEU A 535 -4.31 -21.24 39.42
N ARG A 536 -5.57 -21.05 39.83
CA ARG A 536 -5.89 -20.30 41.05
C ARG A 536 -5.29 -20.93 42.31
N ALA A 537 -5.21 -22.26 42.38
CA ALA A 537 -4.57 -22.96 43.49
C ALA A 537 -3.03 -22.86 43.44
N ASP A 538 -2.46 -22.89 42.23
CA ASP A 538 -1.00 -22.79 42.02
C ASP A 538 -0.47 -21.36 42.26
N LEU A 539 -1.32 -20.35 42.08
CA LEU A 539 -0.97 -18.92 42.14
C LEU A 539 -1.37 -18.25 43.46
N VAL A 540 -1.70 -19.03 44.50
CA VAL A 540 -2.06 -18.50 45.82
C VAL A 540 -0.96 -17.54 46.32
N ASP A 541 -1.40 -16.39 46.85
CA ASP A 541 -0.54 -15.30 47.36
C ASP A 541 0.45 -14.68 46.35
N THR A 542 0.32 -14.99 45.05
CA THR A 542 1.17 -14.46 43.99
C THR A 542 0.34 -13.70 42.96
N ARG A 543 0.64 -12.42 42.77
CA ARG A 543 0.07 -11.64 41.65
C ARG A 543 0.77 -12.00 40.35
N VAL A 544 0.00 -12.20 39.30
CA VAL A 544 0.51 -12.57 37.97
C VAL A 544 0.47 -11.38 37.03
N ILE A 545 1.65 -11.07 36.49
CA ILE A 545 1.80 -10.18 35.35
C ILE A 545 1.92 -11.08 34.13
N LEU A 546 1.06 -10.88 33.13
CA LEU A 546 1.02 -11.69 31.92
C LEU A 546 1.48 -10.89 30.70
N SER A 547 2.30 -11.52 29.88
CA SER A 547 2.71 -11.03 28.57
C SER A 547 2.65 -12.18 27.57
N VAL A 548 1.90 -12.01 26.47
CA VAL A 548 1.77 -13.00 25.41
C VAL A 548 2.11 -12.34 24.08
N GLU A 549 3.29 -12.66 23.55
CA GLU A 549 3.85 -12.00 22.36
C GLU A 549 4.56 -13.03 21.47
N ARG A 550 4.83 -12.65 20.22
CA ARG A 550 5.71 -13.43 19.34
C ARG A 550 7.14 -12.90 19.50
N LEU A 551 8.13 -13.75 19.23
CA LEU A 551 9.52 -13.33 19.11
C LEU A 551 9.64 -12.36 17.94
N ASP A 552 9.74 -11.08 18.27
CA ASP A 552 9.80 -9.99 17.31
C ASP A 552 10.33 -8.74 18.01
N TYR A 553 11.29 -8.04 17.40
CA TYR A 553 11.91 -6.84 18.00
C TYR A 553 10.91 -5.69 18.17
N THR A 554 9.77 -5.73 17.46
CA THR A 554 8.69 -4.75 17.61
C THR A 554 7.94 -4.88 18.95
N LYS A 555 8.02 -6.04 19.63
CA LYS A 555 7.23 -6.33 20.83
C LYS A 555 7.83 -5.83 22.14
N GLY A 556 9.05 -5.31 22.13
CA GLY A 556 9.65 -4.71 23.33
C GLY A 556 9.88 -5.70 24.48
N THR A 557 10.00 -7.00 24.18
CA THR A 557 10.10 -8.05 25.20
C THR A 557 11.38 -7.93 26.03
N LEU A 558 12.48 -7.47 25.43
CA LEU A 558 13.72 -7.22 26.16
C LEU A 558 13.56 -6.04 27.11
N GLU A 559 13.05 -4.91 26.62
CA GLU A 559 12.80 -3.69 27.40
C GLU A 559 11.88 -3.97 28.59
N LYS A 560 10.84 -4.78 28.38
CA LYS A 560 9.94 -5.28 29.43
C LYS A 560 10.67 -6.05 30.53
N LEU A 561 11.55 -6.99 30.17
CA LEU A 561 12.34 -7.75 31.14
C LEU A 561 13.28 -6.84 31.94
N LEU A 562 13.92 -5.88 31.27
CA LEU A 562 14.80 -4.90 31.93
C LEU A 562 14.03 -3.99 32.90
N ALA A 563 12.82 -3.56 32.52
CA ALA A 563 11.95 -2.78 33.39
C ALA A 563 11.45 -3.58 34.59
N PHE A 564 11.13 -4.88 34.41
CA PHE A 564 10.75 -5.77 35.51
C PHE A 564 11.90 -6.00 36.50
N GLU A 565 13.12 -6.19 35.98
CA GLU A 565 14.34 -6.28 36.80
C GLU A 565 14.50 -5.03 37.67
N ARG A 566 14.37 -3.85 37.05
CA ARG A 566 14.45 -2.55 37.73
C ARG A 566 13.34 -2.37 38.77
N LEU A 567 12.13 -2.82 38.48
CA LEU A 567 11.01 -2.77 39.41
C LEU A 567 11.32 -3.59 40.68
N LEU A 568 11.82 -4.81 40.53
CA LEU A 568 12.15 -5.68 41.68
C LEU A 568 13.30 -5.15 42.52
N ASP A 569 14.26 -4.43 41.90
CA ASP A 569 15.32 -3.71 42.62
C ASP A 569 14.77 -2.51 43.40
N ALA A 570 13.90 -1.72 42.79
CA ALA A 570 13.33 -0.51 43.39
C ALA A 570 12.27 -0.79 44.47
N HIS A 571 11.58 -1.93 44.36
CA HIS A 571 10.47 -2.33 45.22
C HIS A 571 10.67 -3.74 45.82
N PRO A 572 11.57 -3.90 46.81
CA PRO A 572 11.83 -5.18 47.45
C PRO A 572 10.58 -5.82 48.08
N GLU A 573 9.56 -5.03 48.41
CA GLU A 573 8.28 -5.49 48.96
C GLU A 573 7.47 -6.37 48.00
N LEU A 574 7.75 -6.31 46.69
CA LEU A 574 7.13 -7.12 45.65
C LEU A 574 7.82 -8.49 45.47
N GLN A 575 9.07 -8.63 45.94
CA GLN A 575 9.81 -9.88 45.78
C GLN A 575 9.14 -11.01 46.55
N GLY A 576 8.86 -12.13 45.87
CA GLY A 576 8.11 -13.26 46.44
C GLY A 576 6.59 -13.12 46.35
N LYS A 577 6.07 -12.01 45.83
CA LYS A 577 4.62 -11.73 45.74
C LYS A 577 4.13 -11.48 44.32
N VAL A 578 5.03 -11.19 43.38
CA VAL A 578 4.68 -10.95 41.98
C VAL A 578 5.52 -11.84 41.08
N SER A 579 4.92 -12.40 40.03
CA SER A 579 5.64 -13.16 39.00
C SER A 579 5.22 -12.70 37.62
N LEU A 580 6.20 -12.55 36.72
CA LEU A 580 5.99 -12.31 35.30
C LEU A 580 5.89 -13.64 34.56
N MET A 581 4.72 -13.94 34.01
CA MET A 581 4.52 -15.00 33.04
C MET A 581 4.69 -14.42 31.63
N ALA A 582 5.78 -14.79 30.96
CA ALA A 582 6.12 -14.32 29.63
C ALA A 582 6.03 -15.48 28.63
N VAL A 583 4.99 -15.48 27.80
CA VAL A 583 4.82 -16.39 26.68
C VAL A 583 5.38 -15.71 25.43
N CYS A 584 6.42 -16.31 24.86
CA CYS A 584 7.07 -15.84 23.65
C CYS A 584 6.96 -16.92 22.57
N VAL A 585 6.10 -16.71 21.57
CA VAL A 585 5.92 -17.65 20.47
C VAL A 585 7.12 -17.57 19.51
N PRO A 586 7.83 -18.68 19.23
CA PRO A 586 8.99 -18.66 18.34
C PRO A 586 8.65 -18.17 16.92
N ALA A 587 9.61 -17.54 16.26
CA ALA A 587 9.55 -17.27 14.83
C ALA A 587 9.69 -18.58 14.02
N ALA A 588 9.42 -18.52 12.71
CA ALA A 588 9.72 -19.65 11.82
C ALA A 588 11.24 -19.94 11.86
N LYS A 589 11.63 -21.23 11.80
CA LYS A 589 13.04 -21.66 11.97
C LYS A 589 14.01 -21.01 10.99
N GLU A 590 13.52 -20.58 9.84
CA GLU A 590 14.30 -19.96 8.77
C GLU A 590 14.51 -18.45 8.98
N MET A 591 13.87 -17.83 9.99
CA MET A 591 13.95 -16.39 10.27
C MET A 591 15.06 -16.05 11.27
N THR A 592 16.30 -15.99 10.78
CA THR A 592 17.50 -15.73 11.60
C THR A 592 17.64 -14.29 12.10
N ILE A 593 16.85 -13.35 11.57
CA ILE A 593 16.85 -11.93 11.98
C ILE A 593 16.55 -11.74 13.48
N TYR A 594 15.93 -12.73 14.12
CA TYR A 594 15.54 -12.67 15.53
C TYR A 594 16.52 -13.38 16.50
N ASP A 595 17.54 -14.09 16.00
CA ASP A 595 18.42 -14.94 16.82
C ASP A 595 19.15 -14.17 17.92
N ALA A 596 19.64 -12.96 17.58
CA ALA A 596 20.32 -12.08 18.52
C ALA A 596 19.36 -11.61 19.64
N LEU A 597 18.12 -11.25 19.28
CA LEU A 597 17.11 -10.82 20.24
C LEU A 597 16.71 -11.99 21.15
N GLN A 598 16.53 -13.19 20.60
CA GLN A 598 16.22 -14.38 21.40
C GLN A 598 17.30 -14.62 22.46
N THR A 599 18.58 -14.55 22.05
CA THR A 599 19.72 -14.71 22.97
C THR A 599 19.69 -13.68 24.09
N GLN A 600 19.40 -12.41 23.77
CA GLN A 600 19.30 -11.33 24.76
C GLN A 600 18.15 -11.55 25.74
N ILE A 601 16.99 -12.00 25.25
CA ILE A 601 15.82 -12.32 26.09
C ILE A 601 16.16 -13.47 27.05
N GLU A 602 16.71 -14.57 26.55
CA GLU A 602 17.07 -15.74 27.38
C GLU A 602 18.12 -15.37 28.44
N GLN A 603 19.11 -14.55 28.09
CA GLN A 603 20.10 -14.03 29.03
C GLN A 603 19.46 -13.13 30.10
N ALA A 604 18.53 -12.25 29.73
CA ALA A 604 17.82 -11.40 30.67
C ALA A 604 16.95 -12.23 31.63
N VAL A 605 16.20 -13.23 31.13
CA VAL A 605 15.43 -14.17 31.95
C VAL A 605 16.34 -14.90 32.94
N GLY A 606 17.45 -15.47 32.45
CA GLY A 606 18.42 -16.19 33.28
C GLY A 606 19.04 -15.28 34.36
N ARG A 607 19.39 -14.04 34.01
CA ARG A 607 19.93 -13.05 34.96
C ARG A 607 18.91 -12.69 36.04
N ILE A 608 17.68 -12.37 35.68
CA ILE A 608 16.63 -11.97 36.63
C ILE A 608 16.34 -13.12 37.60
N ASN A 609 16.11 -14.32 37.07
CA ASN A 609 15.86 -15.49 37.92
C ASN A 609 17.07 -15.85 38.78
N GLY A 610 18.29 -15.76 38.25
CA GLY A 610 19.52 -16.00 39.03
C GLY A 610 19.72 -15.01 40.18
N ARG A 611 19.22 -13.77 40.05
CA ARG A 611 19.32 -12.73 41.07
C ARG A 611 18.23 -12.82 42.14
N PHE A 612 16.98 -13.06 41.75
CA PHE A 612 15.83 -12.87 42.65
C PHE A 612 15.10 -14.16 43.05
N SER A 613 15.29 -15.29 42.35
CA SER A 613 14.57 -16.53 42.67
C SER A 613 14.82 -17.00 44.10
N ARG A 614 13.78 -17.60 44.68
CA ARG A 614 13.80 -18.31 45.96
C ARG A 614 13.34 -19.74 45.73
N VAL A 615 13.53 -20.62 46.71
CA VAL A 615 13.11 -22.04 46.61
C VAL A 615 11.64 -22.18 46.22
N SER A 616 10.77 -21.29 46.70
CA SER A 616 9.33 -21.29 46.44
C SER A 616 8.85 -20.25 45.43
N TRP A 617 9.75 -19.48 44.80
CA TRP A 617 9.34 -18.37 43.94
C TRP A 617 10.28 -18.16 42.76
N THR A 618 9.71 -18.18 41.56
CA THR A 618 10.37 -17.83 40.31
C THR A 618 9.82 -16.48 39.82
N PRO A 619 10.65 -15.42 39.76
CA PRO A 619 10.23 -14.10 39.32
C PRO A 619 9.75 -14.07 37.87
N VAL A 620 10.43 -14.76 36.96
CA VAL A 620 10.08 -14.81 35.53
C VAL A 620 9.84 -16.25 35.09
N GLN A 621 8.59 -16.56 34.76
CA GLN A 621 8.20 -17.82 34.12
C GLN A 621 8.16 -17.59 32.60
N PHE A 622 9.23 -17.98 31.92
CA PHE A 622 9.39 -17.78 30.47
C PHE A 622 9.04 -19.06 29.69
N PHE A 623 8.09 -18.95 28.76
CA PHE A 623 7.66 -20.04 27.88
C PHE A 623 7.97 -19.69 26.43
N PHE A 624 8.96 -20.34 25.84
CA PHE A 624 9.32 -20.19 24.42
C PHE A 624 8.59 -21.21 23.55
N ARG A 625 7.27 -21.10 23.47
CA ARG A 625 6.39 -22.00 22.70
C ARG A 625 5.04 -21.34 22.44
N ALA A 626 4.32 -21.81 21.43
CA ALA A 626 2.90 -21.51 21.30
C ALA A 626 2.11 -22.23 22.40
N LEU A 627 1.14 -21.53 22.99
CA LEU A 627 0.13 -22.13 23.86
C LEU A 627 -1.19 -22.23 23.07
N PRO A 628 -1.98 -23.31 23.27
CA PRO A 628 -3.35 -23.37 22.75
C PRO A 628 -4.16 -22.17 23.23
N PHE A 629 -5.06 -21.67 22.39
CA PHE A 629 -5.81 -20.44 22.69
C PHE A 629 -6.65 -20.59 23.96
N GLU A 630 -7.18 -21.78 24.22
CA GLU A 630 -7.94 -22.11 25.44
C GLU A 630 -7.09 -21.98 26.71
N GLU A 631 -5.81 -22.36 26.63
CA GLU A 631 -4.86 -22.19 27.73
C GLU A 631 -4.54 -20.71 27.94
N VAL A 632 -4.37 -19.95 26.85
CA VAL A 632 -4.14 -18.50 26.92
C VAL A 632 -5.32 -17.78 27.56
N VAL A 633 -6.56 -18.13 27.21
CA VAL A 633 -7.78 -17.56 27.83
C VAL A 633 -7.84 -17.86 29.34
N ALA A 634 -7.45 -19.06 29.76
CA ALA A 634 -7.36 -19.38 31.19
C ALA A 634 -6.32 -18.49 31.90
N TRP A 635 -5.17 -18.22 31.26
CA TRP A 635 -4.17 -17.28 31.78
C TRP A 635 -4.66 -15.82 31.79
N TYR A 636 -5.36 -15.37 30.75
CA TYR A 636 -5.99 -14.05 30.73
C TYR A 636 -6.94 -13.88 31.93
N ALA A 637 -7.72 -14.91 32.25
CA ALA A 637 -8.65 -14.89 33.37
C ALA A 637 -7.96 -14.81 34.74
N MET A 638 -6.74 -15.37 34.88
CA MET A 638 -6.00 -15.40 36.15
C MET A 638 -5.02 -14.23 36.33
N ALA A 639 -4.65 -13.53 35.26
CA ALA A 639 -3.65 -12.47 35.32
C ALA A 639 -4.20 -11.16 35.92
N ASP A 640 -3.55 -10.67 36.97
CA ASP A 640 -3.85 -9.39 37.62
C ASP A 640 -3.46 -8.19 36.75
N VAL A 641 -2.35 -8.31 36.00
CA VAL A 641 -1.89 -7.28 35.07
C VAL A 641 -1.57 -7.90 33.73
N MET A 642 -2.15 -7.36 32.66
CA MET A 642 -1.70 -7.65 31.29
C MET A 642 -0.74 -6.57 30.82
N TRP A 643 0.47 -6.96 30.45
CA TRP A 643 1.57 -6.03 30.15
C TRP A 643 1.97 -6.12 28.68
N ILE A 644 1.30 -5.33 27.85
CA ILE A 644 1.48 -5.27 26.40
C ILE A 644 2.25 -4.01 26.04
N THR A 645 3.55 -4.15 25.76
CA THR A 645 4.46 -3.00 25.61
C THR A 645 5.26 -3.02 24.30
N PRO A 646 4.60 -3.23 23.14
CA PRO A 646 5.31 -3.18 21.88
C PRO A 646 5.88 -1.78 21.61
N LEU A 647 7.10 -1.72 21.09
CA LEU A 647 7.73 -0.49 20.61
C LEU A 647 6.94 0.12 19.43
N ARG A 648 6.34 -0.74 18.61
CA ARG A 648 5.37 -0.34 17.58
C ARG A 648 4.45 -1.50 17.26
N ASP A 649 3.15 -1.26 17.11
CA ASP A 649 2.18 -2.28 16.70
C ASP A 649 1.05 -1.67 15.87
N GLY A 650 0.60 -2.39 14.84
CA GLY A 650 -0.51 -1.94 13.99
C GLY A 650 -1.81 -1.78 14.77
N LEU A 651 -2.08 -2.71 15.69
CA LEU A 651 -3.23 -2.69 16.61
C LEU A 651 -2.90 -3.35 17.95
N ASN A 652 -2.64 -4.66 17.95
CA ASN A 652 -2.55 -5.58 19.10
C ASN A 652 -3.90 -6.18 19.58
N LEU A 653 -4.24 -7.37 19.08
CA LEU A 653 -5.47 -8.11 19.47
C LEU A 653 -5.38 -8.75 20.85
N VAL A 654 -4.19 -9.11 21.32
CA VAL A 654 -3.96 -9.71 22.64
C VAL A 654 -4.47 -8.80 23.76
N ALA A 655 -4.27 -7.48 23.63
CA ALA A 655 -4.85 -6.50 24.56
C ALA A 655 -6.39 -6.58 24.61
N LYS A 656 -7.05 -6.68 23.45
CA LYS A 656 -8.51 -6.81 23.36
C LYS A 656 -9.02 -8.16 23.91
N GLU A 657 -8.29 -9.24 23.65
CA GLU A 657 -8.60 -10.59 24.18
C GLU A 657 -8.56 -10.65 25.70
N TYR A 658 -7.55 -10.04 26.33
CA TYR A 658 -7.45 -9.93 27.78
C TYR A 658 -8.63 -9.15 28.37
N VAL A 659 -8.91 -7.97 27.81
CA VAL A 659 -10.04 -7.12 28.24
C VAL A 659 -11.36 -7.86 28.12
N ALA A 660 -11.60 -8.55 27.00
CA ALA A 660 -12.82 -9.34 26.80
C ALA A 660 -12.95 -10.44 27.86
N THR A 661 -11.87 -11.18 28.12
CA THR A 661 -11.87 -12.26 29.09
C THR A 661 -12.13 -11.74 30.51
N GLN A 662 -11.40 -10.71 30.94
CA GLN A 662 -11.56 -10.09 32.25
C GLN A 662 -12.96 -9.48 32.44
N GLY A 663 -13.50 -8.81 31.42
CA GLY A 663 -14.85 -8.25 31.46
C GLY A 663 -15.94 -9.31 31.61
N MET A 664 -15.83 -10.44 30.88
CA MET A 664 -16.81 -11.54 30.94
C MET A 664 -16.86 -12.25 32.29
N ILE A 665 -15.73 -12.30 33.01
CA ILE A 665 -15.66 -12.93 34.33
C ILE A 665 -15.87 -11.92 35.47
N GLU A 666 -16.22 -10.66 35.15
CA GLU A 666 -16.32 -9.55 36.11
C GLU A 666 -15.07 -9.42 36.97
N GLY A 667 -13.91 -9.52 36.31
CA GLY A 667 -12.61 -9.50 36.94
C GLY A 667 -12.15 -8.12 37.40
N ARG A 668 -10.88 -8.05 37.81
CA ARG A 668 -10.21 -6.83 38.30
C ARG A 668 -8.86 -6.61 37.63
N GLY A 669 -8.67 -7.25 36.47
CA GLY A 669 -7.44 -7.18 35.72
C GLY A 669 -7.13 -5.77 35.19
N VAL A 670 -5.86 -5.38 35.25
CA VAL A 670 -5.39 -4.09 34.75
C VAL A 670 -4.60 -4.27 33.45
N LEU A 671 -4.98 -3.53 32.40
CA LEU A 671 -4.23 -3.49 31.15
C LEU A 671 -3.19 -2.35 31.20
N VAL A 672 -1.90 -2.69 31.14
CA VAL A 672 -0.81 -1.76 30.85
C VAL A 672 -0.47 -1.87 29.36
N LEU A 673 -0.59 -0.77 28.63
CA LEU A 673 -0.54 -0.76 27.16
C LEU A 673 0.44 0.30 26.63
N SER A 674 1.29 -0.10 25.69
CA SER A 674 2.13 0.85 24.95
C SER A 674 1.29 1.90 24.23
N GLU A 675 1.67 3.17 24.38
CA GLU A 675 1.10 4.28 23.60
C GLU A 675 1.38 4.19 22.09
N PHE A 676 2.25 3.27 21.66
CA PHE A 676 2.60 3.01 20.27
C PHE A 676 1.91 1.77 19.68
N ALA A 677 1.00 1.14 20.42
CA ALA A 677 0.09 0.13 19.90
C ALA A 677 -1.17 0.79 19.34
N GLY A 678 -1.65 0.39 18.16
CA GLY A 678 -2.88 0.96 17.60
C GLY A 678 -4.11 0.81 18.52
N ALA A 679 -4.18 -0.24 19.34
CA ALA A 679 -5.25 -0.43 20.32
C ALA A 679 -5.28 0.68 21.38
N ALA A 680 -4.16 1.35 21.66
CA ALA A 680 -4.11 2.49 22.59
C ALA A 680 -4.91 3.69 22.08
N ALA A 681 -5.19 3.77 20.78
CA ALA A 681 -6.07 4.80 20.24
C ALA A 681 -7.54 4.60 20.65
N GLU A 682 -7.98 3.38 20.99
CA GLU A 682 -9.39 3.09 21.31
C GLU A 682 -9.62 2.65 22.77
N LEU A 683 -8.64 2.00 23.40
CA LEU A 683 -8.81 1.34 24.69
C LEU A 683 -8.72 2.33 25.86
N HIS A 684 -9.75 3.16 26.00
CA HIS A 684 -9.89 4.10 27.11
C HIS A 684 -10.04 3.32 28.42
N GLY A 685 -9.18 3.64 29.40
CA GLY A 685 -9.08 2.93 30.67
C GLY A 685 -7.75 2.21 30.89
N ALA A 686 -7.00 1.90 29.82
CA ALA A 686 -5.67 1.31 29.94
C ALA A 686 -4.69 2.26 30.66
N VAL A 687 -3.72 1.67 31.38
CA VAL A 687 -2.56 2.41 31.89
C VAL A 687 -1.54 2.51 30.75
N LEU A 688 -1.53 3.67 30.08
CA LEU A 688 -0.60 3.91 28.97
C LEU A 688 0.84 4.01 29.46
N THR A 689 1.77 3.48 28.67
CA THR A 689 3.21 3.53 28.96
C THR A 689 4.03 3.79 27.70
N ASN A 690 5.17 4.46 27.87
CA ASN A 690 6.16 4.62 26.83
C ASN A 690 7.22 3.50 26.92
N PRO A 691 7.22 2.51 26.01
CA PRO A 691 8.16 1.39 26.04
C PRO A 691 9.61 1.78 25.72
N HIS A 692 9.87 3.00 25.25
CA HIS A 692 11.23 3.52 25.06
C HIS A 692 11.83 4.08 26.36
N ASP A 693 11.03 4.25 27.42
CA ASP A 693 11.49 4.67 28.74
C ASP A 693 11.32 3.52 29.76
N LEU A 694 12.44 2.89 30.11
CA LEU A 694 12.47 1.83 31.11
C LEU A 694 11.96 2.29 32.50
N ALA A 695 12.09 3.58 32.84
CA ALA A 695 11.61 4.12 34.10
C ALA A 695 10.08 4.25 34.08
N ASP A 696 9.50 4.73 32.99
CA ASP A 696 8.03 4.78 32.82
C ASP A 696 7.45 3.35 32.80
N LEU A 697 8.04 2.41 32.05
CA LEU A 697 7.61 1.01 32.05
C LEU A 697 7.50 0.41 33.46
N ALA A 698 8.54 0.60 34.27
CA ALA A 698 8.55 0.12 35.65
C ALA A 698 7.52 0.85 36.52
N ALA A 699 7.41 2.18 36.38
CA ALA A 699 6.47 3.00 37.16
C ALA A 699 5.00 2.67 36.83
N ARG A 700 4.66 2.46 35.55
CA ARG A 700 3.31 2.10 35.11
C ARG A 700 2.93 0.68 35.49
N LEU A 701 3.88 -0.25 35.44
CA LEU A 701 3.67 -1.58 35.99
C LEU A 701 3.45 -1.54 37.50
N TYR A 702 4.25 -0.77 38.25
CA TYR A 702 4.04 -0.58 39.69
C TYR A 702 2.65 0.00 39.98
N GLN A 703 2.25 1.05 39.24
CA GLN A 703 0.92 1.65 39.35
C GLN A 703 -0.19 0.61 39.14
N ALA A 704 -0.07 -0.24 38.12
CA ALA A 704 -1.04 -1.30 37.83
C ALA A 704 -1.10 -2.35 38.95
N ILE A 705 0.06 -2.78 39.46
CA ILE A 705 0.14 -3.72 40.58
C ILE A 705 -0.44 -3.10 41.86
N ALA A 706 -0.21 -1.82 42.13
CA ALA A 706 -0.69 -1.13 43.33
C ALA A 706 -2.13 -0.60 43.20
N MET A 707 -2.77 -0.77 42.03
CA MET A 707 -4.10 -0.24 41.77
C MET A 707 -5.13 -0.83 42.72
N ASN A 708 -6.02 0.02 43.25
CA ASN A 708 -7.12 -0.45 44.09
C ASN A 708 -8.24 -1.04 43.23
N ASP A 709 -9.01 -1.96 43.82
CA ASP A 709 -10.05 -2.71 43.13
C ASP A 709 -11.12 -1.82 42.46
N ALA A 710 -11.51 -0.72 43.10
CA ALA A 710 -12.55 0.17 42.57
C ALA A 710 -12.09 0.89 41.29
N GLU A 711 -10.84 1.36 41.25
CA GLU A 711 -10.25 1.94 40.05
C GLU A 711 -10.06 0.89 38.95
N ALA A 712 -9.57 -0.30 39.30
CA ALA A 712 -9.36 -1.39 38.34
C ALA A 712 -10.68 -1.84 37.68
N GLU A 713 -11.73 -2.05 38.47
CA GLU A 713 -13.07 -2.39 37.98
C GLU A 713 -13.66 -1.30 37.09
N ALA A 714 -13.47 -0.02 37.43
CA ALA A 714 -13.96 1.10 36.63
C ALA A 714 -13.27 1.16 35.26
N ARG A 715 -11.94 1.05 35.23
CA ARG A 715 -11.13 1.02 34.00
C ARG A 715 -11.47 -0.19 33.14
N LEU A 716 -11.57 -1.37 33.73
CA LEU A 716 -11.91 -2.60 32.99
C LEU A 716 -13.30 -2.52 32.36
N ARG A 717 -14.28 -1.93 33.05
CA ARG A 717 -15.65 -1.75 32.53
C ARG A 717 -15.67 -0.84 31.30
N GLU A 718 -14.92 0.25 31.32
CA GLU A 718 -14.77 1.15 30.17
C GLU A 718 -14.12 0.42 28.99
N LEU A 719 -13.01 -0.26 29.23
CA LEU A 719 -12.30 -1.08 28.25
C LEU A 719 -13.21 -2.15 27.63
N PHE A 720 -13.95 -2.88 28.46
CA PHE A 720 -14.79 -3.98 28.02
C PHE A 720 -15.97 -3.48 27.18
N ALA A 721 -16.60 -2.37 27.56
CA ALA A 721 -17.68 -1.77 26.77
C ALA A 721 -17.21 -1.40 25.34
N ILE A 722 -15.97 -0.91 25.20
CA ILE A 722 -15.38 -0.61 23.90
C ILE A 722 -15.17 -1.89 23.08
N VAL A 723 -14.57 -2.94 23.68
CA VAL A 723 -14.27 -4.19 22.98
C VAL A 723 -15.54 -4.94 22.59
N GLU A 724 -16.55 -4.98 23.46
CA GLU A 724 -17.84 -5.62 23.20
C GLU A 724 -18.61 -4.89 22.09
N HIS A 725 -18.63 -3.56 22.09
CA HIS A 725 -19.32 -2.77 21.07
C HIS A 725 -18.62 -2.75 19.71
N ASN A 726 -17.29 -2.83 19.68
CA ASN A 726 -16.48 -2.84 18.46
C ASN A 726 -15.99 -4.27 18.16
N ASP A 727 -16.92 -5.20 18.09
CA ASP A 727 -16.66 -6.60 17.76
C ASP A 727 -16.24 -6.81 16.29
N ILE A 728 -15.90 -8.06 15.97
CA ILE A 728 -15.42 -8.40 14.64
C ILE A 728 -16.46 -8.23 13.54
N HIS A 729 -17.73 -8.45 13.84
CA HIS A 729 -18.82 -8.29 12.89
C HIS A 729 -19.04 -6.82 12.54
N ARG A 730 -18.92 -5.92 13.53
CA ARG A 730 -19.05 -4.48 13.33
C ARG A 730 -17.86 -3.90 12.58
N TRP A 731 -16.62 -4.29 12.92
CA TRP A 731 -15.43 -3.94 12.10
C TRP A 731 -15.72 -4.24 10.64
N GLY A 732 -16.26 -5.44 10.44
CA GLY A 732 -16.51 -5.92 9.12
C GLY A 732 -17.56 -5.13 8.34
N ARG A 733 -18.80 -5.10 8.86
CA ARG A 733 -19.90 -4.37 8.24
C ARG A 733 -19.52 -2.92 7.92
N ASN A 734 -18.91 -2.22 8.87
CA ASN A 734 -18.50 -0.82 8.70
C ASN A 734 -17.48 -0.65 7.55
N PHE A 735 -16.52 -1.58 7.42
CA PHE A 735 -15.55 -1.51 6.32
C PHE A 735 -16.23 -1.72 4.97
N LEU A 736 -17.04 -2.77 4.81
CA LEU A 736 -17.72 -3.05 3.54
C LEU A 736 -18.76 -1.99 3.17
N GLU A 737 -19.49 -1.44 4.15
CA GLU A 737 -20.38 -0.28 3.96
C GLU A 737 -19.60 0.94 3.44
N ALA A 738 -18.41 1.20 3.98
CA ALA A 738 -17.56 2.29 3.51
C ALA A 738 -17.01 2.04 2.09
N VAL A 739 -16.71 0.79 1.71
CA VAL A 739 -16.29 0.41 0.36
C VAL A 739 -17.40 0.60 -0.67
N THR A 740 -18.65 0.34 -0.30
CA THR A 740 -19.78 0.43 -1.23
C THR A 740 -20.35 1.84 -1.36
N THR A 741 -20.11 2.70 -0.36
CA THR A 741 -20.54 4.11 -0.35
C THR A 741 -19.74 4.95 -1.35
N PRO A 742 -20.38 5.72 -2.26
CA PRO A 742 -19.68 6.58 -3.20
C PRO A 742 -18.83 7.65 -2.50
N VAL A 743 -17.59 7.84 -2.98
CA VAL A 743 -16.67 8.85 -2.46
C VAL A 743 -17.07 10.24 -2.96
N GLY A 744 -17.60 11.08 -2.06
CA GLY A 744 -17.86 12.49 -2.34
C GLY A 744 -19.18 12.81 -3.07
N GLU A 745 -20.26 12.06 -2.80
CA GLU A 745 -21.63 12.44 -3.22
C GLU A 745 -22.48 13.07 -2.10
N ASP A 746 -22.02 13.05 -0.84
CA ASP A 746 -22.74 13.69 0.27
C ASP A 746 -22.30 15.15 0.47
N SER A 747 -22.77 16.03 -0.40
CA SER A 747 -22.85 17.47 -0.08
C SER A 747 -24.17 18.12 -0.49
N LEU A 748 -25.22 17.35 -0.83
CA LEU A 748 -26.52 17.93 -1.24
C LEU A 748 -27.78 17.27 -0.64
N ALA A 749 -27.67 16.26 0.22
CA ALA A 749 -28.84 15.72 0.93
C ALA A 749 -28.74 15.97 2.43
N GLY A 750 -29.11 17.20 2.83
CA GLY A 750 -29.49 17.44 4.22
C GLY A 750 -30.78 16.69 4.55
N THR A 751 -30.69 15.75 5.48
CA THR A 751 -31.78 15.32 6.37
C THR A 751 -31.08 15.00 7.69
N GLY A 752 -31.25 15.72 8.81
CA GLY A 752 -32.47 16.31 9.32
C GLY A 752 -33.17 15.35 10.28
N CYS A 753 -32.48 14.98 11.38
CA CYS A 753 -33.01 14.77 12.75
C CYS A 753 -31.93 14.15 13.64
#